data_AF-A0A956ST78-F1
#
_entry.id   AF-A0A956ST78-F1
#
_cell.length_a   1.000
_cell.length_b   1.000
_cell.length_c   1.000
_cell.angle_alpha   90.00
_cell.angle_beta   90.00
_cell.angle_gamma   90.00
#
_symmetry.space_group_name_H-M   'P 1'
#
loop_
_entity.id
_entity.type
_entity.pdbx_description
1 polymer ?
#
loop_
_entity_poly.entity_id
_entity_poly.type
_entity_poly.pdbx_seq_one_letter_code
_entity_poly.pdbx_strand_id
1 'polypeptide(L)'
;LDYLVVGDYETPYLIDNEDQVFRTDPASGTIDGLGTNRATWWMTVPKIIPGECEPPFPMAIYQHGYSTSKLEVLGFAGSLGRFCIASMGIDAVEHGPDENFADLDGALRRLFDGAPVEEGLRRLIFDEVLPPELQDNEAIVGLVNALLDAVFEGLKVLFADLAVKFDPRWETREQVLAQVQNLADVVLIASDTPIFQKAFSDGRAVDATGDGAPDSGARFWTANLFRTRDQVRQTVVDLAFLIEIFQRMDGMRTWKFDINQNGIADDVAGDFNGDGTVDVGGPDADYYVWGQSMGGFFAGILPALEPAIKAAAPTVTGHGMIDIAMRTEQVGVVEAVFGEILGPMIIGGTGAQIDVVELKPFFLDPDTKYVAFNTPLGNKEAFIPLIENARIDAGDRVHLRNPRNGEEAEVTAGVDGKFRIAVDADKGDALFLEIRDGVTGALKESLVADAPANGFALKRNSPDFRKMMGIAQMVMEPADPGNYAPYLFQHPFPGHAPVPTLMTSTIGDMAVPVNSEIALARKMGMLDYKTPRPEYGGLTVNDALIKAHVMEGLEHARRYTVKADDGEDLPVPLLFNPAYFGDGAEVFDPEEVEPGLGARVSHPIAPPTFECADRPGEKCPIRPVICAEPFGAPLDACEKRSGFAMPYLLPTGEHGFFTPSPFKPFDIDSYMINLMGRFFISNGRDLPEDPCLADGSCACLYRTDCGPFAP
;
A
#
# COMPACT_ATOMS: atom_id res chain seq x y z
N LEU A 1 -1.19 13.99 19.04
CA LEU A 1 -2.49 14.11 18.35
C LEU A 1 -3.52 14.61 19.34
N ASP A 2 -4.29 15.62 18.95
CA ASP A 2 -5.32 16.22 19.79
C ASP A 2 -6.69 15.62 19.49
N TYR A 3 -7.09 15.67 18.22
CA TYR A 3 -8.36 15.13 17.74
C TYR A 3 -8.24 14.58 16.31
N LEU A 4 -9.32 13.95 15.86
CA LEU A 4 -9.47 13.29 14.57
C LEU A 4 -10.56 14.00 13.77
N VAL A 5 -10.38 14.10 12.47
CA VAL A 5 -11.34 14.67 11.54
C VAL A 5 -11.64 13.64 10.46
N VAL A 6 -12.92 13.43 10.19
CA VAL A 6 -13.42 12.56 9.13
C VAL A 6 -14.19 13.44 8.17
N GLY A 7 -13.89 13.31 6.88
CA GLY A 7 -14.57 14.11 5.88
C GLY A 7 -14.69 13.40 4.54
N ASP A 8 -15.45 14.02 3.67
CA ASP A 8 -15.64 13.62 2.29
C ASP A 8 -15.77 14.85 1.40
N TYR A 9 -15.48 14.68 0.11
CA TYR A 9 -15.70 15.71 -0.90
C TYR A 9 -16.10 15.07 -2.22
N GLU A 10 -16.82 15.85 -3.03
CA GLU A 10 -17.13 15.50 -4.41
C GLU A 10 -15.95 15.92 -5.31
N THR A 11 -15.31 14.96 -5.96
CA THR A 11 -14.22 15.17 -6.93
C THR A 11 -14.76 15.08 -8.36
N PRO A 12 -14.25 15.88 -9.32
CA PRO A 12 -14.51 15.67 -10.74
C PRO A 12 -14.10 14.25 -11.16
N TYR A 13 -15.04 13.47 -11.71
CA TYR A 13 -14.79 12.09 -12.10
C TYR A 13 -14.73 11.99 -13.63
N LEU A 14 -13.51 11.95 -14.17
CA LEU A 14 -13.23 11.99 -15.62
C LEU A 14 -13.36 10.62 -16.29
N ILE A 15 -13.58 9.59 -15.48
CA ILE A 15 -13.80 8.19 -15.89
C ILE A 15 -15.23 7.75 -15.62
N ASP A 16 -16.20 8.68 -15.55
CA ASP A 16 -17.63 8.37 -15.43
C ASP A 16 -18.23 7.93 -16.79
N ASN A 17 -17.61 6.93 -17.38
CA ASN A 17 -18.04 6.28 -18.61
C ASN A 17 -17.91 4.76 -18.47
N GLU A 18 -18.58 4.01 -19.35
CA GLU A 18 -18.65 2.55 -19.32
C GLU A 18 -17.27 1.87 -19.29
N ASP A 19 -16.30 2.45 -19.98
CA ASP A 19 -14.94 1.91 -20.09
C ASP A 19 -14.02 2.37 -18.93
N GLN A 20 -14.45 3.34 -18.12
CA GLN A 20 -13.67 3.98 -17.05
C GLN A 20 -12.33 4.55 -17.55
N VAL A 21 -12.35 5.28 -18.67
CA VAL A 21 -11.14 5.85 -19.30
C VAL A 21 -11.27 7.36 -19.57
N PHE A 22 -10.16 8.08 -19.58
CA PHE A 22 -10.12 9.51 -19.90
C PHE A 22 -10.44 9.69 -21.39
N ARG A 23 -11.61 10.24 -21.69
CA ARG A 23 -12.02 10.59 -23.05
C ARG A 23 -12.10 12.10 -23.21
N THR A 24 -10.94 12.70 -23.47
CA THR A 24 -10.84 14.16 -23.65
C THR A 24 -10.69 14.50 -25.13
N ASP A 25 -11.47 15.48 -25.60
CA ASP A 25 -11.22 16.13 -26.88
C ASP A 25 -10.23 17.28 -26.66
N PRO A 26 -8.98 17.17 -27.14
CA PRO A 26 -7.97 18.20 -26.91
C PRO A 26 -8.27 19.52 -27.65
N ALA A 27 -9.14 19.53 -28.66
CA ALA A 27 -9.46 20.74 -29.40
C ALA A 27 -10.51 21.60 -28.68
N SER A 28 -11.50 20.96 -28.06
CA SER A 28 -12.60 21.64 -27.37
C SER A 28 -12.44 21.69 -25.84
N GLY A 29 -11.61 20.81 -25.28
CA GLY A 29 -11.49 20.59 -23.85
C GLY A 29 -12.67 19.81 -23.25
N THR A 30 -13.58 19.28 -24.07
CA THR A 30 -14.70 18.48 -23.56
C THR A 30 -14.24 17.12 -23.08
N ILE A 31 -14.84 16.65 -21.99
CA ILE A 31 -14.60 15.33 -21.43
C ILE A 31 -15.89 14.51 -21.58
N ASP A 32 -15.83 13.40 -22.30
CA ASP A 32 -16.93 12.45 -22.42
C ASP A 32 -17.03 11.61 -21.14
N GLY A 33 -18.24 11.55 -20.56
CA GLY A 33 -18.45 10.94 -19.25
C GLY A 33 -17.78 11.71 -18.10
N LEU A 34 -17.90 13.04 -18.08
CA LEU A 34 -17.55 13.83 -16.90
C LEU A 34 -18.67 13.75 -15.86
N GLY A 35 -18.39 13.13 -14.73
CA GLY A 35 -19.28 13.04 -13.58
C GLY A 35 -18.68 13.62 -12.31
N THR A 36 -19.27 13.26 -11.18
CA THR A 36 -18.68 13.45 -9.85
C THR A 36 -18.61 12.12 -9.13
N ASN A 37 -17.61 11.97 -8.27
CA ASN A 37 -17.48 10.84 -7.39
C ASN A 37 -17.17 11.36 -5.99
N ARG A 38 -17.58 10.61 -4.96
CA ARG A 38 -17.31 10.99 -3.57
C ARG A 38 -16.04 10.29 -3.12
N ALA A 39 -15.08 11.07 -2.61
CA ALA A 39 -13.88 10.55 -1.97
C ALA A 39 -13.94 10.85 -0.46
N THR A 40 -13.62 9.85 0.35
CA THR A 40 -13.58 9.94 1.81
C THR A 40 -12.13 10.05 2.29
N TRP A 41 -11.92 10.81 3.35
CA TRP A 41 -10.60 11.02 3.93
C TRP A 41 -10.65 11.04 5.46
N TRP A 42 -9.50 10.75 6.04
CA TRP A 42 -9.25 10.74 7.47
C TRP A 42 -8.09 11.67 7.76
N MET A 43 -8.18 12.49 8.80
CA MET A 43 -7.10 13.38 9.21
C MET A 43 -6.89 13.35 10.72
N THR A 44 -5.64 13.36 11.14
CA THR A 44 -5.25 13.54 12.54
C THR A 44 -4.63 14.91 12.75
N VAL A 45 -5.09 15.66 13.75
CA VAL A 45 -4.54 16.98 14.06
C VAL A 45 -3.56 16.89 15.24
N PRO A 46 -2.37 17.53 15.16
CA PRO A 46 -1.41 17.59 16.27
C PRO A 46 -1.95 18.30 17.51
N LYS A 47 -1.26 18.14 18.64
CA LYS A 47 -1.58 18.90 19.86
C LYS A 47 -0.94 20.29 19.78
N ILE A 48 -1.68 21.31 20.18
CA ILE A 48 -1.13 22.65 20.34
C ILE A 48 -0.13 22.64 21.50
N ILE A 49 1.09 23.10 21.21
CA ILE A 49 2.15 23.34 22.20
C ILE A 49 2.56 24.81 22.00
N PRO A 50 2.16 25.72 22.90
CA PRO A 50 2.39 27.15 22.71
C PRO A 50 3.86 27.49 22.44
N GLY A 51 4.11 28.22 21.35
CA GLY A 51 5.44 28.63 20.89
C GLY A 51 6.28 27.54 20.20
N GLU A 52 5.76 26.31 20.05
CA GLU A 52 6.47 25.19 19.41
C GLU A 52 5.64 24.52 18.31
N CYS A 53 4.33 24.34 18.54
CA CYS A 53 3.41 23.58 17.71
C CYS A 53 2.07 24.31 17.65
N GLU A 54 1.88 25.16 16.65
CA GLU A 54 0.72 26.03 16.55
C GLU A 54 0.08 25.95 15.15
N PRO A 55 -1.24 26.11 15.05
CA PRO A 55 -1.94 26.11 13.78
C PRO A 55 -1.67 27.41 12.98
N PRO A 56 -1.84 27.40 11.63
CA PRO A 56 -2.23 26.23 10.83
C PRO A 56 -1.09 25.22 10.72
N PHE A 57 -1.38 23.95 10.99
CA PHE A 57 -0.41 22.87 10.93
C PHE A 57 -0.07 22.51 9.47
N PRO A 58 1.19 22.22 9.15
CA PRO A 58 1.53 21.57 7.88
C PRO A 58 0.79 20.25 7.72
N MET A 59 0.45 19.89 6.48
CA MET A 59 -0.30 18.68 6.18
C MET A 59 0.53 17.71 5.35
N ALA A 60 0.69 16.48 5.84
CA ALA A 60 1.20 15.36 5.05
C ALA A 60 0.04 14.50 4.56
N ILE A 61 -0.16 14.49 3.25
CA ILE A 61 -1.10 13.61 2.56
C ILE A 61 -0.42 12.26 2.37
N TYR A 62 -1.01 11.25 2.95
CA TYR A 62 -0.62 9.86 2.86
C TYR A 62 -1.52 9.14 1.87
N GLN A 63 -0.91 8.43 0.92
CA GLN A 63 -1.64 7.48 0.09
C GLN A 63 -1.25 6.05 0.46
N HIS A 64 -2.26 5.21 0.61
CA HIS A 64 -2.19 3.87 1.15
C HIS A 64 -1.70 2.84 0.13
N GLY A 65 -1.30 1.67 0.63
CA GLY A 65 -0.86 0.53 -0.17
C GLY A 65 -2.00 -0.14 -0.96
N TYR A 66 -1.64 -1.13 -1.78
CA TYR A 66 -2.65 -1.90 -2.52
C TYR A 66 -3.52 -2.72 -1.57
N SER A 67 -4.82 -2.86 -1.86
CA SER A 67 -5.84 -3.57 -1.07
C SER A 67 -6.16 -3.02 0.34
N THR A 68 -5.52 -1.93 0.75
CA THR A 68 -5.81 -1.25 2.03
C THR A 68 -6.74 -0.03 1.83
N SER A 69 -6.75 0.89 2.79
CA SER A 69 -7.59 2.09 2.80
C SER A 69 -6.89 3.28 3.45
N LYS A 70 -7.56 4.43 3.43
CA LYS A 70 -7.20 5.67 4.13
C LYS A 70 -6.78 5.51 5.60
N LEU A 71 -7.18 4.42 6.27
CA LEU A 71 -6.88 4.17 7.69
C LEU A 71 -5.41 3.85 7.95
N GLU A 72 -4.65 3.43 6.94
CA GLU A 72 -3.23 3.10 7.09
C GLU A 72 -2.40 4.31 7.59
N VAL A 73 -2.86 5.55 7.34
CA VAL A 73 -2.24 6.78 7.86
C VAL A 73 -2.08 6.78 9.39
N LEU A 74 -2.92 6.03 10.11
CA LEU A 74 -2.94 5.99 11.57
C LEU A 74 -1.77 5.32 12.21
N GLY A 75 -1.12 4.40 11.49
CA GLY A 75 0.14 3.82 11.93
C GLY A 75 1.24 4.88 12.10
N PHE A 76 1.16 5.99 11.34
CA PHE A 76 2.23 6.99 11.24
C PHE A 76 1.88 8.34 11.86
N ALA A 77 0.58 8.63 11.99
CA ALA A 77 0.05 9.89 12.50
C ALA A 77 0.65 10.32 13.85
N GLY A 78 0.84 9.35 14.77
CA GLY A 78 1.43 9.62 16.08
C GLY A 78 2.86 10.17 16.00
N SER A 79 3.66 9.62 15.07
CA SER A 79 5.06 10.02 14.86
C SER A 79 5.14 11.36 14.12
N LEU A 80 4.39 11.53 13.04
CA LEU A 80 4.32 12.80 12.30
C LEU A 80 3.75 13.95 13.14
N GLY A 81 2.82 13.65 14.05
CA GLY A 81 2.29 14.62 15.00
C GLY A 81 3.34 15.18 15.98
N ARG A 82 4.47 14.49 16.20
CA ARG A 82 5.60 15.05 16.97
C ARG A 82 6.34 16.16 16.22
N PHE A 83 6.25 16.16 14.89
CA PHE A 83 6.76 17.20 14.00
C PHE A 83 5.72 18.29 13.72
N CYS A 84 4.61 18.32 14.45
CA CYS A 84 3.50 19.25 14.22
C CYS A 84 2.85 19.11 12.84
N ILE A 85 2.94 17.91 12.24
CA ILE A 85 2.34 17.63 10.94
C ILE A 85 0.98 16.95 11.13
N ALA A 86 -0.07 17.55 10.57
CA ALA A 86 -1.36 16.90 10.39
C ALA A 86 -1.23 15.81 9.33
N SER A 87 -1.71 14.61 9.64
CA SER A 87 -1.59 13.45 8.74
C SER A 87 -2.95 13.13 8.15
N MET A 88 -3.04 13.07 6.82
CA MET A 88 -4.29 12.83 6.10
C MET A 88 -4.20 11.60 5.20
N GLY A 89 -5.11 10.64 5.35
CA GLY A 89 -5.28 9.51 4.44
C GLY A 89 -6.54 9.65 3.59
N ILE A 90 -6.52 9.17 2.35
CA ILE A 90 -7.65 9.22 1.41
C ILE A 90 -7.72 7.96 0.56
N ASP A 91 -8.91 7.44 0.33
CA ASP A 91 -9.08 6.25 -0.49
C ASP A 91 -8.81 6.54 -1.98
N ALA A 92 -7.92 5.75 -2.58
CA ALA A 92 -7.72 5.74 -4.02
C ALA A 92 -8.98 5.25 -4.76
N VAL A 93 -9.05 5.46 -6.07
CA VAL A 93 -10.13 4.89 -6.92
C VAL A 93 -10.13 3.35 -6.72
N GLU A 94 -11.32 2.73 -6.67
CA GLU A 94 -11.53 1.29 -6.39
C GLU A 94 -11.01 0.78 -5.02
N HIS A 95 -10.63 1.65 -4.08
CA HIS A 95 -10.11 1.24 -2.77
C HIS A 95 -10.97 1.73 -1.61
N GLY A 96 -10.80 1.07 -0.46
CA GLY A 96 -11.54 1.33 0.76
C GLY A 96 -12.98 0.83 0.67
N PRO A 97 -13.54 0.31 1.77
CA PRO A 97 -12.92 0.14 3.09
C PRO A 97 -11.95 -1.04 3.15
N ASP A 98 -11.22 -1.20 4.27
CA ASP A 98 -10.46 -2.44 4.52
C ASP A 98 -11.41 -3.65 4.62
N GLU A 99 -10.94 -4.84 4.24
CA GLU A 99 -11.75 -6.08 4.16
C GLU A 99 -12.56 -6.38 5.44
N ASN A 100 -11.98 -6.11 6.63
CA ASN A 100 -12.68 -6.33 7.90
C ASN A 100 -13.81 -5.31 8.14
N PHE A 101 -13.70 -4.09 7.61
CA PHE A 101 -14.74 -3.07 7.71
C PHE A 101 -15.73 -3.12 6.53
N ALA A 102 -15.35 -3.79 5.44
CA ALA A 102 -16.23 -4.17 4.33
C ALA A 102 -17.28 -5.21 4.78
N ASP A 103 -16.85 -6.22 5.55
CA ASP A 103 -17.72 -7.26 6.13
C ASP A 103 -17.48 -7.38 7.64
N LEU A 104 -18.01 -6.40 8.39
CA LEU A 104 -17.81 -6.34 9.84
C LEU A 104 -18.50 -7.50 10.58
N ASP A 105 -19.70 -7.93 10.15
CA ASP A 105 -20.38 -9.08 10.76
C ASP A 105 -19.56 -10.36 10.56
N GLY A 106 -19.10 -10.62 9.35
CA GLY A 106 -18.24 -11.78 9.07
C GLY A 106 -16.88 -11.67 9.75
N ALA A 107 -16.28 -10.48 9.88
CA ALA A 107 -15.05 -10.27 10.64
C ALA A 107 -15.24 -10.60 12.14
N LEU A 108 -16.33 -10.13 12.75
CA LEU A 108 -16.67 -10.47 14.14
C LEU A 108 -16.88 -11.98 14.30
N ARG A 109 -17.63 -12.62 13.39
CA ARG A 109 -17.82 -14.08 13.42
C ARG A 109 -16.49 -14.83 13.32
N ARG A 110 -15.58 -14.42 12.44
CA ARG A 110 -14.24 -15.03 12.29
C ARG A 110 -13.42 -14.90 13.57
N LEU A 111 -13.42 -13.72 14.20
CA LEU A 111 -12.68 -13.46 15.43
C LEU A 111 -13.13 -14.38 16.59
N PHE A 112 -14.39 -14.81 16.58
CA PHE A 112 -15.00 -15.62 17.64
C PHE A 112 -15.31 -17.06 17.22
N ASP A 113 -14.62 -17.62 16.21
CA ASP A 113 -14.81 -18.99 15.71
C ASP A 113 -16.27 -19.32 15.30
N GLY A 114 -17.02 -18.33 14.83
CA GLY A 114 -18.44 -18.45 14.51
C GLY A 114 -19.36 -18.52 15.74
N ALA A 115 -18.81 -18.44 16.95
CA ALA A 115 -19.57 -18.28 18.18
C ALA A 115 -20.12 -16.85 18.28
N PRO A 116 -21.23 -16.64 19.02
CA PRO A 116 -21.65 -15.30 19.40
C PRO A 116 -20.51 -14.55 20.08
N VAL A 117 -20.34 -13.26 19.75
CA VAL A 117 -19.28 -12.37 20.28
C VAL A 117 -19.08 -12.51 21.79
N GLU A 118 -20.18 -12.62 22.54
CA GLU A 118 -20.17 -12.75 24.00
C GLU A 118 -19.55 -14.08 24.47
N GLU A 119 -19.86 -15.19 23.80
CA GLU A 119 -19.29 -16.50 24.09
C GLU A 119 -17.81 -16.54 23.71
N GLY A 120 -17.45 -15.92 22.58
CA GLY A 120 -16.07 -15.79 22.14
C GLY A 120 -15.20 -14.94 23.09
N LEU A 121 -15.71 -13.80 23.57
CA LEU A 121 -15.02 -12.98 24.59
C LEU A 121 -14.90 -13.71 25.93
N ARG A 122 -15.95 -14.42 26.35
CA ARG A 122 -15.89 -15.27 27.55
C ARG A 122 -14.78 -16.30 27.37
N ARG A 123 -14.76 -17.03 26.25
CA ARG A 123 -13.74 -18.02 25.94
C ARG A 123 -12.34 -17.42 25.95
N LEU A 124 -12.13 -16.28 25.31
CA LEU A 124 -10.83 -15.59 25.30
C LEU A 124 -10.34 -15.26 26.72
N ILE A 125 -11.23 -14.75 27.58
CA ILE A 125 -10.88 -14.41 28.97
C ILE A 125 -10.62 -15.68 29.80
N PHE A 126 -11.45 -16.72 29.63
CA PHE A 126 -11.29 -17.97 30.37
C PHE A 126 -10.05 -18.74 29.93
N ASP A 127 -9.76 -18.80 28.63
CA ASP A 127 -8.67 -19.60 28.06
C ASP A 127 -7.32 -18.87 28.13
N GLU A 128 -7.28 -17.54 27.95
CA GLU A 128 -6.01 -16.79 27.85
C GLU A 128 -5.66 -15.96 29.09
N VAL A 129 -6.66 -15.47 29.84
CA VAL A 129 -6.43 -14.52 30.95
C VAL A 129 -6.52 -15.21 32.32
N LEU A 130 -7.41 -16.19 32.46
CA LEU A 130 -7.57 -16.93 33.71
C LEU A 130 -6.58 -18.10 33.79
N PRO A 131 -5.76 -18.19 34.85
CA PRO A 131 -4.91 -19.35 35.09
C PRO A 131 -5.74 -20.65 35.17
N PRO A 132 -5.24 -21.78 34.66
CA PRO A 132 -5.97 -23.06 34.65
C PRO A 132 -6.46 -23.49 36.03
N GLU A 133 -5.76 -23.13 37.11
CA GLU A 133 -6.15 -23.49 38.48
C GLU A 133 -7.39 -22.73 38.99
N LEU A 134 -7.79 -21.65 38.30
CA LEU A 134 -8.90 -20.79 38.69
C LEU A 134 -10.13 -20.96 37.78
N GLN A 135 -10.00 -21.66 36.65
CA GLN A 135 -11.07 -21.87 35.66
C GLN A 135 -12.24 -22.70 36.22
N ASP A 136 -11.98 -23.64 37.14
CA ASP A 136 -13.01 -24.49 37.77
C ASP A 136 -13.60 -23.89 39.06
N ASN A 137 -13.14 -22.70 39.48
CA ASN A 137 -13.60 -22.09 40.72
C ASN A 137 -14.90 -21.31 40.51
N GLU A 138 -16.04 -21.90 40.91
CA GLU A 138 -17.38 -21.32 40.73
C GLU A 138 -17.51 -19.86 41.22
N ALA A 139 -16.81 -19.47 42.29
CA ALA A 139 -16.88 -18.10 42.81
C ALA A 139 -16.13 -17.10 41.92
N ILE A 140 -15.02 -17.52 41.32
CA ILE A 140 -14.23 -16.70 40.39
C ILE A 140 -14.92 -16.64 39.03
N VAL A 141 -15.41 -17.78 38.52
CA VAL A 141 -16.23 -17.85 37.31
C VAL A 141 -17.47 -16.96 37.43
N GLY A 142 -18.17 -17.02 38.56
CA GLY A 142 -19.33 -16.16 38.83
C GLY A 142 -18.99 -14.67 38.90
N LEU A 143 -17.84 -14.31 39.46
CA LEU A 143 -17.36 -12.93 39.50
C LEU A 143 -17.00 -12.40 38.11
N VAL A 144 -16.29 -13.20 37.30
CA VAL A 144 -15.91 -12.85 35.92
C VAL A 144 -17.16 -12.62 35.07
N ASN A 145 -18.14 -13.54 35.15
CA ASN A 145 -19.41 -13.39 34.42
C ASN A 145 -20.17 -12.14 34.86
N ALA A 146 -20.28 -11.85 36.16
CA ALA A 146 -20.95 -10.65 36.64
C ALA A 146 -20.23 -9.35 36.21
N LEU A 147 -18.90 -9.37 36.10
CA LEU A 147 -18.12 -8.24 35.62
C LEU A 147 -18.34 -8.02 34.13
N LEU A 148 -18.40 -9.11 33.34
CA LEU A 148 -18.69 -9.05 31.91
C LEU A 148 -20.10 -8.54 31.63
N ASP A 149 -21.10 -9.00 32.37
CA ASP A 149 -22.47 -8.50 32.27
C ASP A 149 -22.54 -6.99 32.58
N ALA A 150 -21.79 -6.52 33.59
CA ALA A 150 -21.73 -5.11 33.94
C ALA A 150 -21.04 -4.25 32.87
N VAL A 151 -19.93 -4.74 32.28
CA VAL A 151 -19.26 -4.08 31.15
C VAL A 151 -20.19 -4.03 29.95
N PHE A 152 -20.91 -5.12 29.67
CA PHE A 152 -21.84 -5.19 28.56
C PHE A 152 -22.97 -4.17 28.71
N GLU A 153 -23.66 -4.13 29.86
CA GLU A 153 -24.70 -3.12 30.11
C GLU A 153 -24.15 -1.69 30.04
N GLY A 154 -22.91 -1.46 30.48
CA GLY A 154 -22.22 -0.18 30.32
C GLY A 154 -22.01 0.22 28.86
N LEU A 155 -21.54 -0.72 28.02
CA LEU A 155 -21.34 -0.51 26.59
C LEU A 155 -22.67 -0.26 25.87
N LYS A 156 -23.74 -1.01 26.18
CA LYS A 156 -25.07 -0.77 25.59
C LYS A 156 -25.52 0.67 25.76
N VAL A 157 -25.41 1.19 26.98
CA VAL A 157 -25.84 2.56 27.31
C VAL A 157 -24.97 3.59 26.59
N LEU A 158 -23.65 3.40 26.60
CA LEU A 158 -22.70 4.28 25.92
C LEU A 158 -22.99 4.35 24.41
N PHE A 159 -23.16 3.21 23.75
CA PHE A 159 -23.42 3.16 22.32
C PHE A 159 -24.83 3.62 21.96
N ALA A 160 -25.82 3.40 22.82
CA ALA A 160 -27.14 4.00 22.63
C ALA A 160 -27.09 5.52 22.69
N ASP A 161 -26.28 6.10 23.58
CA ASP A 161 -26.06 7.55 23.62
C ASP A 161 -25.33 8.08 22.38
N LEU A 162 -24.31 7.35 21.90
CA LEU A 162 -23.61 7.69 20.66
C LEU A 162 -24.54 7.60 19.43
N ALA A 163 -25.36 6.56 19.35
CA ALA A 163 -26.31 6.37 18.25
C ALA A 163 -27.34 7.50 18.21
N VAL A 164 -27.96 7.88 19.34
CA VAL A 164 -28.89 9.02 19.37
C VAL A 164 -28.18 10.34 19.02
N LYS A 165 -26.91 10.50 19.40
CA LYS A 165 -26.15 11.72 19.13
C LYS A 165 -25.75 11.86 17.65
N PHE A 166 -25.38 10.76 16.99
CA PHE A 166 -24.72 10.81 15.69
C PHE A 166 -25.54 10.19 14.54
N ASP A 167 -26.58 9.44 14.84
CA ASP A 167 -27.42 8.78 13.85
C ASP A 167 -28.87 9.30 13.90
N PRO A 168 -29.33 10.01 12.86
CA PRO A 168 -30.64 10.63 12.83
C PRO A 168 -31.81 9.62 12.81
N ARG A 169 -31.54 8.32 12.64
CA ARG A 169 -32.55 7.26 12.73
C ARG A 169 -33.10 7.07 14.16
N TRP A 170 -32.35 7.50 15.18
CA TRP A 170 -32.68 7.27 16.58
C TRP A 170 -33.01 8.58 17.30
N GLU A 171 -34.23 8.70 17.82
CA GLU A 171 -34.67 9.87 18.58
C GLU A 171 -34.44 9.69 20.08
N THR A 172 -34.52 8.46 20.58
CA THR A 172 -34.37 8.18 22.02
C THR A 172 -33.52 6.95 22.29
N ARG A 173 -32.90 6.93 23.48
CA ARG A 173 -32.07 5.81 23.94
C ARG A 173 -32.86 4.50 23.99
N GLU A 174 -34.14 4.55 24.39
CA GLU A 174 -35.00 3.38 24.50
C GLU A 174 -35.25 2.69 23.15
N GLN A 175 -35.29 3.46 22.05
CA GLN A 175 -35.43 2.90 20.71
C GLN A 175 -34.20 2.07 20.33
N VAL A 176 -33.00 2.57 20.66
CA VAL A 176 -31.74 1.87 20.40
C VAL A 176 -31.63 0.62 21.27
N LEU A 177 -31.85 0.75 22.58
CA LEU A 177 -31.74 -0.37 23.52
C LEU A 177 -32.75 -1.50 23.23
N ALA A 178 -33.89 -1.20 22.59
CA ALA A 178 -34.85 -2.22 22.15
C ALA A 178 -34.31 -3.12 21.02
N GLN A 179 -33.30 -2.65 20.27
CA GLN A 179 -32.66 -3.40 19.19
C GLN A 179 -31.40 -4.14 19.65
N VAL A 180 -30.93 -3.89 20.87
CA VAL A 180 -29.70 -4.45 21.41
C VAL A 180 -29.99 -5.66 22.29
N GLN A 181 -29.73 -6.86 21.78
CA GLN A 181 -29.85 -8.10 22.53
C GLN A 181 -28.49 -8.62 22.99
N ASN A 182 -27.45 -8.45 22.17
CA ASN A 182 -26.09 -8.96 22.39
C ASN A 182 -25.01 -7.92 22.04
N LEU A 183 -23.72 -8.22 22.28
CA LEU A 183 -22.61 -7.29 22.00
C LEU A 183 -22.38 -7.05 20.50
N ALA A 184 -22.72 -8.02 19.64
CA ALA A 184 -22.66 -7.80 18.20
C ALA A 184 -23.68 -6.72 17.78
N ASP A 185 -24.90 -6.73 18.32
CA ASP A 185 -25.90 -5.69 18.04
C ASP A 185 -25.40 -4.30 18.44
N VAL A 186 -24.67 -4.19 19.57
CA VAL A 186 -24.04 -2.94 20.01
C VAL A 186 -23.03 -2.44 18.99
N VAL A 187 -22.14 -3.33 18.54
CA VAL A 187 -21.09 -3.00 17.57
C VAL A 187 -21.69 -2.67 16.20
N LEU A 188 -22.70 -3.42 15.76
CA LEU A 188 -23.38 -3.21 14.47
C LEU A 188 -24.18 -1.90 14.46
N ILE A 189 -24.88 -1.57 15.54
CA ILE A 189 -25.58 -0.28 15.67
C ILE A 189 -24.57 0.88 15.68
N ALA A 190 -23.45 0.72 16.38
CA ALA A 190 -22.39 1.72 16.39
C ALA A 190 -21.77 1.89 15.00
N SER A 191 -21.57 0.78 14.29
CA SER A 191 -20.99 0.81 12.96
C SER A 191 -21.92 1.47 11.95
N ASP A 192 -23.23 1.34 12.10
CA ASP A 192 -24.20 1.98 11.19
C ASP A 192 -24.31 3.50 11.38
N THR A 193 -23.65 4.08 12.39
CA THR A 193 -23.69 5.54 12.56
C THR A 193 -23.03 6.23 11.34
N PRO A 194 -23.57 7.36 10.84
CA PRO A 194 -23.01 8.08 9.71
C PRO A 194 -21.52 8.43 9.87
N ILE A 195 -21.09 8.74 11.10
CA ILE A 195 -19.69 9.04 11.39
C ILE A 195 -18.81 7.80 11.27
N PHE A 196 -19.26 6.65 11.78
CA PHE A 196 -18.50 5.40 11.66
C PHE A 196 -18.45 4.93 10.22
N GLN A 197 -19.58 4.96 9.50
CA GLN A 197 -19.63 4.59 8.09
C GLN A 197 -18.62 5.43 7.29
N LYS A 198 -18.69 6.76 7.35
CA LYS A 198 -17.74 7.64 6.67
C LYS A 198 -16.28 7.39 7.06
N ALA A 199 -16.03 7.10 8.33
CA ALA A 199 -14.70 6.89 8.87
C ALA A 199 -14.08 5.57 8.41
N PHE A 200 -14.85 4.47 8.43
CA PHE A 200 -14.31 3.11 8.37
C PHE A 200 -14.87 2.26 7.24
N SER A 201 -16.16 2.41 6.88
CA SER A 201 -16.86 1.51 5.94
C SER A 201 -17.15 2.13 4.57
N ASP A 202 -17.22 3.46 4.47
CA ASP A 202 -17.32 4.16 3.20
C ASP A 202 -15.95 4.18 2.54
N GLY A 203 -15.90 3.77 1.29
CA GLY A 203 -14.76 3.98 0.40
C GLY A 203 -15.23 3.99 -1.06
N ARG A 204 -14.34 3.59 -1.95
CA ARG A 204 -14.53 3.66 -3.40
C ARG A 204 -14.40 2.30 -4.08
N ALA A 205 -14.15 1.24 -3.30
CA ALA A 205 -14.16 -0.12 -3.79
C ALA A 205 -15.57 -0.57 -4.19
N VAL A 206 -15.62 -1.53 -5.10
CA VAL A 206 -16.86 -2.14 -5.56
C VAL A 206 -16.84 -3.63 -5.23
N ASP A 207 -18.03 -4.21 -5.06
CA ASP A 207 -18.19 -5.66 -4.94
C ASP A 207 -17.88 -6.32 -6.30
N ALA A 208 -16.65 -6.81 -6.44
CA ALA A 208 -16.15 -7.44 -7.65
C ALA A 208 -16.46 -8.94 -7.67
N THR A 209 -16.59 -9.57 -6.51
CA THR A 209 -16.88 -11.00 -6.35
C THR A 209 -18.37 -11.33 -6.40
N GLY A 210 -19.24 -10.38 -6.09
CA GLY A 210 -20.69 -10.53 -5.99
C GLY A 210 -21.17 -11.10 -4.66
N ASP A 211 -20.36 -11.02 -3.60
CA ASP A 211 -20.68 -11.56 -2.27
C ASP A 211 -21.41 -10.56 -1.35
N GLY A 212 -21.60 -9.33 -1.82
CA GLY A 212 -22.26 -8.25 -1.09
C GLY A 212 -21.31 -7.34 -0.31
N ALA A 213 -20.00 -7.61 -0.30
CA ALA A 213 -18.99 -6.77 0.33
C ALA A 213 -18.09 -6.10 -0.73
N PRO A 214 -17.67 -4.84 -0.54
CA PRO A 214 -16.74 -4.19 -1.46
C PRO A 214 -15.33 -4.79 -1.39
N ASP A 215 -14.71 -5.03 -2.54
CA ASP A 215 -13.38 -5.63 -2.65
C ASP A 215 -12.29 -4.58 -2.92
N SER A 216 -11.60 -4.12 -1.88
CA SER A 216 -10.58 -3.05 -2.00
C SER A 216 -9.48 -3.42 -3.00
N GLY A 217 -9.34 -2.60 -4.03
CA GLY A 217 -8.31 -2.73 -5.07
C GLY A 217 -8.57 -3.83 -6.11
N ALA A 218 -9.67 -4.58 -6.02
CA ALA A 218 -9.90 -5.75 -6.88
C ALA A 218 -9.98 -5.43 -8.38
N ARG A 219 -10.41 -4.21 -8.72
CA ARG A 219 -10.52 -3.73 -10.11
C ARG A 219 -9.50 -2.67 -10.49
N PHE A 220 -8.53 -2.40 -9.62
CA PHE A 220 -7.53 -1.37 -9.84
C PHE A 220 -6.40 -1.86 -10.76
N TRP A 221 -5.67 -2.89 -10.33
CA TRP A 221 -4.65 -3.53 -11.16
C TRP A 221 -5.26 -4.71 -11.92
N THR A 222 -5.64 -4.50 -13.18
CA THR A 222 -6.24 -5.55 -14.03
C THR A 222 -5.59 -5.60 -15.41
N ALA A 223 -5.92 -6.61 -16.21
CA ALA A 223 -5.44 -6.70 -17.58
C ALA A 223 -6.15 -5.71 -18.53
N ASN A 224 -7.20 -5.01 -18.08
CA ASN A 224 -7.72 -3.83 -18.76
C ASN A 224 -6.82 -2.61 -18.53
N LEU A 225 -5.79 -2.51 -19.37
CA LEU A 225 -4.71 -1.52 -19.24
C LEU A 225 -5.19 -0.06 -19.32
N PHE A 226 -6.20 0.25 -20.12
CA PHE A 226 -6.68 1.63 -20.25
C PHE A 226 -7.41 2.08 -18.98
N ARG A 227 -8.26 1.21 -18.41
CA ARG A 227 -8.90 1.45 -17.12
C ARG A 227 -7.86 1.58 -16.01
N THR A 228 -6.94 0.61 -15.90
CA THR A 228 -5.87 0.61 -14.91
C THR A 228 -5.05 1.92 -14.97
N ARG A 229 -4.65 2.36 -16.17
CA ARG A 229 -3.96 3.64 -16.38
C ARG A 229 -4.76 4.83 -15.87
N ASP A 230 -6.04 4.90 -16.22
CA ASP A 230 -6.84 6.08 -15.95
C ASP A 230 -7.40 6.12 -14.52
N GLN A 231 -7.49 4.99 -13.82
CA GLN A 231 -7.73 4.94 -12.37
C GLN A 231 -6.55 5.54 -11.57
N VAL A 232 -5.31 5.27 -12.00
CA VAL A 232 -4.12 5.93 -11.40
C VAL A 232 -4.19 7.44 -11.61
N ARG A 233 -4.46 7.87 -12.86
CA ARG A 233 -4.54 9.29 -13.20
C ARG A 233 -5.70 10.00 -12.51
N GLN A 234 -6.85 9.34 -12.38
CA GLN A 234 -8.00 9.88 -11.65
C GLN A 234 -7.66 10.07 -10.17
N THR A 235 -6.98 9.12 -9.53
CA THR A 235 -6.54 9.27 -8.13
C THR A 235 -5.61 10.48 -7.97
N VAL A 236 -4.72 10.75 -8.93
CA VAL A 236 -3.87 11.96 -8.92
C VAL A 236 -4.71 13.24 -9.04
N VAL A 237 -5.75 13.24 -9.90
CA VAL A 237 -6.69 14.37 -10.01
C VAL A 237 -7.41 14.61 -8.68
N ASP A 238 -7.86 13.54 -8.03
CA ASP A 238 -8.56 13.61 -6.75
C ASP A 238 -7.65 14.25 -5.68
N LEU A 239 -6.39 13.81 -5.59
CA LEU A 239 -5.40 14.39 -4.67
C LEU A 239 -5.11 15.87 -4.95
N ALA A 240 -4.96 16.26 -6.21
CA ALA A 240 -4.75 17.66 -6.58
C ALA A 240 -5.97 18.53 -6.23
N PHE A 241 -7.18 18.02 -6.50
CA PHE A 241 -8.43 18.74 -6.19
C PHE A 241 -8.64 18.89 -4.67
N LEU A 242 -8.29 17.87 -3.89
CA LEU A 242 -8.27 17.93 -2.42
C LEU A 242 -7.33 19.04 -1.93
N ILE A 243 -6.13 19.14 -2.47
CA ILE A 243 -5.17 20.19 -2.11
C ILE A 243 -5.77 21.56 -2.43
N GLU A 244 -6.40 21.74 -3.60
CA GLU A 244 -7.08 23.00 -3.92
C GLU A 244 -8.16 23.35 -2.89
N ILE A 245 -8.98 22.38 -2.46
CA ILE A 245 -10.00 22.59 -1.41
C ILE A 245 -9.34 23.11 -0.12
N PHE A 246 -8.27 22.46 0.34
CA PHE A 246 -7.58 22.84 1.58
C PHE A 246 -6.89 24.20 1.45
N GLN A 247 -6.37 24.57 0.29
CA GLN A 247 -5.79 25.91 0.07
C GLN A 247 -6.83 27.04 0.18
N ARG A 248 -8.12 26.73 -0.01
CA ARG A 248 -9.20 27.71 0.14
C ARG A 248 -9.59 27.99 1.60
N MET A 249 -9.06 27.24 2.56
CA MET A 249 -9.26 27.46 4.01
C MET A 249 -8.43 28.66 4.49
N ASP A 250 -8.81 29.86 4.05
CA ASP A 250 -8.02 31.09 4.14
C ASP A 250 -8.30 31.94 5.40
N GLY A 251 -9.00 31.38 6.40
CA GLY A 251 -9.42 32.10 7.60
C GLY A 251 -10.59 33.06 7.40
N MET A 252 -11.14 33.17 6.18
CA MET A 252 -12.29 34.03 5.87
C MET A 252 -13.48 33.25 5.32
N ARG A 253 -13.23 32.21 4.51
CA ARG A 253 -14.30 31.34 4.02
C ARG A 253 -14.94 30.59 5.18
N THR A 254 -16.26 30.52 5.18
CA THR A 254 -17.04 29.74 6.15
C THR A 254 -17.68 28.54 5.46
N TRP A 255 -18.04 27.52 6.24
CA TRP A 255 -18.82 26.38 5.76
C TRP A 255 -20.20 26.31 6.43
N LYS A 256 -21.02 25.39 5.94
CA LYS A 256 -22.38 25.16 6.45
C LYS A 256 -22.44 24.40 7.78
N PHE A 257 -21.30 24.00 8.33
CA PHE A 257 -21.21 23.23 9.56
C PHE A 257 -21.10 24.17 10.76
N ASP A 258 -21.86 23.88 11.81
CA ASP A 258 -21.81 24.55 13.12
C ASP A 258 -21.00 23.66 14.07
N ILE A 259 -19.67 23.74 13.93
CA ILE A 259 -18.66 23.00 14.67
C ILE A 259 -18.61 23.47 16.13
N ASN A 260 -18.70 24.78 16.38
CA ASN A 260 -18.68 25.34 17.74
C ASN A 260 -20.03 25.22 18.48
N GLN A 261 -21.08 24.74 17.78
CA GLN A 261 -22.42 24.50 18.31
C GLN A 261 -23.10 25.76 18.86
N ASN A 262 -22.84 26.91 18.25
CA ASN A 262 -23.44 28.19 18.64
C ASN A 262 -24.85 28.38 18.03
N GLY A 263 -25.28 27.50 17.12
CA GLY A 263 -26.55 27.54 16.42
C GLY A 263 -26.54 28.34 15.11
N ILE A 264 -25.37 28.76 14.63
CA ILE A 264 -25.14 29.59 13.45
C ILE A 264 -24.11 28.89 12.56
N ALA A 265 -24.41 28.76 11.27
CA ALA A 265 -23.49 28.20 10.29
C ALA A 265 -22.53 29.28 9.76
N ASP A 266 -21.70 29.83 10.64
CA ASP A 266 -20.71 30.87 10.34
C ASP A 266 -19.26 30.48 10.67
N ASP A 267 -19.02 29.21 11.00
CA ASP A 267 -17.69 28.72 11.35
C ASP A 267 -16.73 28.73 10.15
N VAL A 268 -15.48 29.07 10.45
CA VAL A 268 -14.39 29.20 9.49
C VAL A 268 -14.05 27.83 8.91
N ALA A 269 -13.92 27.76 7.59
CA ALA A 269 -13.50 26.54 6.93
C ALA A 269 -12.04 26.22 7.30
N GLY A 270 -11.81 25.01 7.78
CA GLY A 270 -10.51 24.55 8.28
C GLY A 270 -10.30 24.72 9.78
N ASP A 271 -11.25 25.36 10.50
CA ASP A 271 -11.35 25.38 11.96
C ASP A 271 -12.20 24.19 12.42
N PHE A 272 -11.55 23.06 12.63
CA PHE A 272 -12.19 21.79 12.95
C PHE A 272 -12.52 21.63 14.44
N ASN A 273 -11.95 22.47 15.30
CA ASN A 273 -12.23 22.48 16.74
C ASN A 273 -13.23 23.60 17.17
N GLY A 274 -13.52 24.55 16.29
CA GLY A 274 -14.46 25.65 16.49
C GLY A 274 -13.92 26.80 17.35
N ASP A 275 -12.59 26.97 17.45
CA ASP A 275 -11.95 27.99 18.29
C ASP A 275 -11.75 29.35 17.60
N GLY A 276 -12.07 29.43 16.30
CA GLY A 276 -11.93 30.62 15.46
C GLY A 276 -10.62 30.68 14.67
N THR A 277 -9.74 29.68 14.78
CA THR A 277 -8.45 29.59 14.10
C THR A 277 -8.45 28.44 13.10
N VAL A 278 -7.94 28.65 11.89
CA VAL A 278 -7.76 27.55 10.93
C VAL A 278 -6.71 26.59 11.47
N ASP A 279 -7.11 25.34 11.72
CA ASP A 279 -6.23 24.28 12.21
C ASP A 279 -5.31 23.75 11.10
N VAL A 280 -5.87 23.47 9.93
CA VAL A 280 -5.14 22.86 8.80
C VAL A 280 -5.65 23.46 7.48
N GLY A 281 -4.72 23.82 6.60
CA GLY A 281 -5.01 24.38 5.29
C GLY A 281 -4.70 25.88 5.18
N GLY A 282 -5.06 26.45 4.04
CA GLY A 282 -4.77 27.83 3.67
C GLY A 282 -3.71 27.96 2.56
N PRO A 283 -3.67 29.12 1.89
CA PRO A 283 -2.83 29.31 0.70
C PRO A 283 -1.32 29.28 0.99
N ASP A 284 -0.94 29.59 2.23
CA ASP A 284 0.45 29.65 2.68
C ASP A 284 0.86 28.43 3.52
N ALA A 285 -0.03 27.43 3.69
CA ALA A 285 0.28 26.21 4.42
C ALA A 285 1.29 25.34 3.66
N ASP A 286 2.10 24.59 4.41
CA ASP A 286 3.01 23.62 3.83
C ASP A 286 2.28 22.29 3.61
N TYR A 287 2.28 21.84 2.35
CA TYR A 287 1.69 20.58 1.90
C TYR A 287 2.79 19.59 1.53
N TYR A 288 2.73 18.39 2.11
CA TYR A 288 3.63 17.28 1.82
C TYR A 288 2.84 16.10 1.28
N VAL A 289 3.50 15.25 0.51
CA VAL A 289 2.90 13.97 0.09
C VAL A 289 3.86 12.83 0.31
N TRP A 290 3.33 11.70 0.77
CA TRP A 290 4.06 10.46 0.84
C TRP A 290 3.11 9.27 0.72
N GLY A 291 3.70 8.10 0.57
CA GLY A 291 2.95 6.85 0.47
C GLY A 291 3.90 5.70 0.28
N GLN A 292 3.41 4.50 0.57
CA GLN A 292 4.15 3.26 0.40
C GLN A 292 3.47 2.41 -0.67
N SER A 293 4.25 1.66 -1.45
CA SER A 293 3.74 0.73 -2.46
C SER A 293 2.93 1.47 -3.52
N MET A 294 1.64 1.14 -3.66
CA MET A 294 0.71 1.88 -4.50
C MET A 294 0.72 3.39 -4.20
N GLY A 295 0.73 3.75 -2.91
CA GLY A 295 0.91 5.11 -2.40
C GLY A 295 2.17 5.80 -2.90
N GLY A 296 3.26 5.04 -3.01
CA GLY A 296 4.54 5.49 -3.54
C GLY A 296 4.45 5.95 -5.00
N PHE A 297 3.66 5.25 -5.83
CA PHE A 297 3.44 5.69 -7.22
C PHE A 297 2.78 7.06 -7.28
N PHE A 298 1.74 7.31 -6.46
CA PHE A 298 1.07 8.61 -6.42
C PHE A 298 1.98 9.72 -5.89
N ALA A 299 2.75 9.42 -4.83
CA ALA A 299 3.77 10.34 -4.31
C ALA A 299 4.92 10.59 -5.30
N GLY A 300 5.13 9.70 -6.28
CA GLY A 300 6.07 9.87 -7.39
C GLY A 300 5.51 10.64 -8.60
N ILE A 301 4.19 10.86 -8.67
CA ILE A 301 3.51 11.55 -9.78
C ILE A 301 3.02 12.94 -9.37
N LEU A 302 2.22 13.00 -8.30
CA LEU A 302 1.50 14.20 -7.86
C LEU A 302 2.41 15.43 -7.68
N PRO A 303 3.59 15.37 -7.03
CA PRO A 303 4.40 16.56 -6.78
C PRO A 303 4.96 17.20 -8.06
N ALA A 304 5.06 16.45 -9.16
CA ALA A 304 5.44 17.04 -10.44
C ALA A 304 4.31 17.91 -11.02
N LEU A 305 3.06 17.61 -10.68
CA LEU A 305 1.85 18.23 -11.26
C LEU A 305 1.19 19.27 -10.35
N GLU A 306 1.37 19.16 -9.02
CA GLU A 306 0.74 20.03 -8.04
C GLU A 306 1.77 20.97 -7.39
N PRO A 307 1.81 22.27 -7.76
CA PRO A 307 2.83 23.21 -7.29
C PRO A 307 2.72 23.58 -5.81
N ALA A 308 1.62 23.26 -5.13
CA ALA A 308 1.48 23.46 -3.68
C ALA A 308 2.42 22.57 -2.85
N ILE A 309 2.82 21.42 -3.39
CA ILE A 309 3.59 20.43 -2.64
C ILE A 309 5.02 20.93 -2.46
N LYS A 310 5.45 20.98 -1.20
CA LYS A 310 6.77 21.50 -0.81
C LYS A 310 7.85 20.44 -0.73
N ALA A 311 7.47 19.19 -0.44
CA ALA A 311 8.37 18.05 -0.36
C ALA A 311 7.57 16.74 -0.54
N ALA A 312 8.24 15.73 -1.07
CA ALA A 312 7.65 14.41 -1.31
C ALA A 312 8.51 13.28 -0.75
N ALA A 313 7.89 12.22 -0.23
CA ALA A 313 8.60 11.02 0.22
C ALA A 313 7.98 9.73 -0.34
N PRO A 314 8.20 9.42 -1.63
CA PRO A 314 7.72 8.16 -2.19
C PRO A 314 8.55 6.98 -1.66
N THR A 315 7.88 6.03 -1.01
CA THR A 315 8.50 4.83 -0.42
C THR A 315 8.07 3.60 -1.19
N VAL A 316 9.03 2.70 -1.45
CA VAL A 316 8.89 1.49 -2.27
C VAL A 316 8.12 1.76 -3.56
N THR A 317 8.59 2.79 -4.25
CA THR A 317 8.03 3.25 -5.52
C THR A 317 8.88 2.73 -6.68
N GLY A 318 8.23 2.35 -7.78
CA GLY A 318 8.91 1.89 -8.99
C GLY A 318 8.51 2.68 -10.24
N HIS A 319 9.15 2.35 -11.36
CA HIS A 319 8.71 2.76 -12.69
C HIS A 319 8.78 1.61 -13.69
N GLY A 320 8.16 1.78 -14.86
CA GLY A 320 7.97 0.66 -15.78
C GLY A 320 6.92 -0.28 -15.22
N MET A 321 5.68 0.21 -15.11
CA MET A 321 4.59 -0.50 -14.44
C MET A 321 4.35 -1.93 -14.98
N ILE A 322 4.62 -2.17 -16.26
CA ILE A 322 4.51 -3.53 -16.82
C ILE A 322 5.74 -4.39 -16.47
N ASP A 323 6.93 -3.79 -16.34
CA ASP A 323 8.10 -4.52 -15.82
C ASP A 323 7.89 -4.94 -14.36
N ILE A 324 7.28 -4.06 -13.55
CA ILE A 324 6.84 -4.37 -12.18
C ILE A 324 5.84 -5.52 -12.22
N ALA A 325 4.76 -5.38 -13.02
CA ALA A 325 3.73 -6.42 -13.12
C ALA A 325 4.33 -7.78 -13.50
N MET A 326 5.34 -7.85 -14.39
CA MET A 326 5.96 -9.10 -14.79
C MET A 326 6.79 -9.81 -13.71
N ARG A 327 7.15 -9.13 -12.62
CA ARG A 327 8.10 -9.62 -11.61
C ARG A 327 7.58 -9.53 -10.19
N THR A 328 6.45 -8.86 -9.98
CA THR A 328 5.86 -8.66 -8.67
C THR A 328 5.41 -9.98 -8.05
N GLU A 329 5.64 -10.11 -6.75
CA GLU A 329 5.05 -11.15 -5.89
C GLU A 329 3.85 -10.61 -5.09
N GLN A 330 3.39 -9.39 -5.38
CA GLN A 330 2.26 -8.77 -4.71
C GLN A 330 0.99 -9.60 -4.93
N VAL A 331 0.57 -10.28 -3.87
CA VAL A 331 -0.72 -10.98 -3.82
C VAL A 331 -1.83 -9.99 -4.15
N GLY A 332 -2.78 -10.44 -4.95
CA GLY A 332 -3.87 -9.67 -5.49
C GLY A 332 -3.58 -9.09 -6.86
N VAL A 333 -2.36 -8.59 -7.10
CA VAL A 333 -1.97 -8.06 -8.41
C VAL A 333 -1.69 -9.20 -9.39
N VAL A 334 -0.97 -10.24 -8.94
CA VAL A 334 -0.63 -11.40 -9.79
C VAL A 334 -1.91 -12.10 -10.26
N GLU A 335 -2.85 -12.30 -9.35
CA GLU A 335 -4.14 -12.94 -9.59
C GLU A 335 -5.00 -12.09 -10.52
N ALA A 336 -5.20 -10.80 -10.22
CA ALA A 336 -6.06 -9.93 -11.03
C ALA A 336 -5.51 -9.67 -12.45
N VAL A 337 -4.19 -9.52 -12.60
CA VAL A 337 -3.58 -9.22 -13.91
C VAL A 337 -3.34 -10.50 -14.70
N PHE A 338 -2.59 -11.47 -14.15
CA PHE A 338 -2.26 -12.68 -14.92
C PHE A 338 -3.38 -13.71 -14.94
N GLY A 339 -4.28 -13.69 -13.96
CA GLY A 339 -5.51 -14.47 -14.03
C GLY A 339 -6.33 -14.12 -15.26
N GLU A 340 -6.53 -12.82 -15.54
CA GLU A 340 -7.22 -12.35 -16.75
C GLU A 340 -6.38 -12.59 -18.02
N ILE A 341 -5.05 -12.40 -17.99
CA ILE A 341 -4.22 -12.66 -19.19
C ILE A 341 -4.26 -14.14 -19.61
N LEU A 342 -4.24 -15.05 -18.64
CA LEU A 342 -4.10 -16.49 -18.91
C LEU A 342 -5.43 -17.22 -18.98
N GLY A 343 -6.47 -16.67 -18.36
CA GLY A 343 -7.77 -17.30 -18.15
C GLY A 343 -8.90 -16.75 -19.00
N PRO A 344 -10.15 -17.04 -18.62
CA PRO A 344 -10.52 -18.00 -17.57
C PRO A 344 -10.08 -19.42 -17.94
N MET A 345 -9.48 -20.16 -17.01
CA MET A 345 -8.86 -21.46 -17.30
C MET A 345 -9.72 -22.58 -16.78
N ILE A 346 -9.88 -23.63 -17.57
CA ILE A 346 -10.42 -24.91 -17.11
C ILE A 346 -9.24 -25.85 -16.88
N ILE A 347 -9.19 -26.40 -15.67
CA ILE A 347 -8.17 -27.34 -15.25
C ILE A 347 -8.81 -28.68 -14.88
N GLY A 348 -8.03 -29.74 -15.02
CA GLY A 348 -8.35 -31.06 -14.47
C GLY A 348 -7.19 -31.64 -13.70
N GLY A 349 -7.50 -32.53 -12.77
CA GLY A 349 -6.54 -33.18 -11.88
C GLY A 349 -7.23 -34.09 -10.87
N THR A 350 -6.53 -34.42 -9.78
CA THR A 350 -7.08 -35.18 -8.66
C THR A 350 -7.07 -34.38 -7.36
N GLY A 351 -7.94 -34.72 -6.41
CA GLY A 351 -8.01 -34.06 -5.09
C GLY A 351 -6.66 -33.96 -4.38
N ALA A 352 -5.76 -34.92 -4.56
CA ALA A 352 -4.39 -34.92 -4.03
C ALA A 352 -3.53 -33.73 -4.51
N GLN A 353 -3.95 -33.05 -5.56
CA GLN A 353 -3.20 -31.99 -6.23
C GLN A 353 -3.75 -30.60 -5.90
N ILE A 354 -4.81 -30.52 -5.09
CA ILE A 354 -5.39 -29.27 -4.59
C ILE A 354 -4.66 -28.93 -3.29
N ASP A 355 -3.73 -27.97 -3.36
CA ASP A 355 -2.96 -27.50 -2.19
C ASP A 355 -3.67 -26.35 -1.44
N VAL A 356 -4.84 -25.92 -1.93
CA VAL A 356 -5.63 -24.84 -1.32
C VAL A 356 -6.42 -25.41 -0.12
N VAL A 357 -6.03 -24.99 1.08
CA VAL A 357 -6.57 -25.49 2.37
C VAL A 357 -8.09 -25.34 2.45
N GLU A 358 -8.65 -24.26 1.91
CA GLU A 358 -10.08 -23.95 1.95
C GLU A 358 -10.96 -24.86 1.07
N LEU A 359 -10.38 -25.55 0.09
CA LEU A 359 -11.11 -26.41 -0.85
C LEU A 359 -11.01 -27.91 -0.52
N LYS A 360 -10.11 -28.29 0.39
CA LYS A 360 -10.05 -29.66 0.93
C LYS A 360 -11.40 -30.22 1.44
N PRO A 361 -12.31 -29.42 2.02
CA PRO A 361 -13.63 -29.91 2.45
C PRO A 361 -14.55 -30.38 1.30
N PHE A 362 -14.38 -29.85 0.09
CA PHE A 362 -15.16 -30.28 -1.10
C PHE A 362 -14.54 -31.52 -1.77
N PHE A 363 -13.23 -31.73 -1.62
CA PHE A 363 -12.47 -32.81 -2.27
C PHE A 363 -11.82 -33.74 -1.25
N LEU A 364 -12.62 -34.23 -0.29
CA LEU A 364 -12.19 -35.10 0.81
C LEU A 364 -11.53 -36.42 0.35
N ASP A 365 -11.67 -36.80 -0.93
CA ASP A 365 -10.99 -37.96 -1.51
C ASP A 365 -9.85 -37.52 -2.45
N PRO A 366 -8.57 -37.75 -2.07
CA PRO A 366 -7.40 -37.41 -2.88
C PRO A 366 -7.38 -38.06 -4.27
N ASP A 367 -8.07 -39.19 -4.44
CA ASP A 367 -8.09 -39.96 -5.69
C ASP A 367 -9.23 -39.52 -6.62
N THR A 368 -10.12 -38.64 -6.18
CA THR A 368 -11.22 -38.14 -7.00
C THR A 368 -10.71 -37.19 -8.07
N LYS A 369 -10.98 -37.53 -9.34
CA LYS A 369 -10.71 -36.67 -10.48
C LYS A 369 -11.73 -35.54 -10.57
N TYR A 370 -11.26 -34.34 -10.89
CA TYR A 370 -12.09 -33.15 -11.02
C TYR A 370 -11.85 -32.42 -12.34
N VAL A 371 -12.84 -31.61 -12.71
CA VAL A 371 -12.70 -30.49 -13.65
C VAL A 371 -13.22 -29.24 -12.96
N ALA A 372 -12.46 -28.15 -13.01
CA ALA A 372 -12.80 -26.89 -12.36
C ALA A 372 -12.31 -25.69 -13.17
N PHE A 373 -12.91 -24.53 -12.96
CA PHE A 373 -12.24 -23.28 -13.30
C PHE A 373 -11.09 -23.01 -12.32
N ASN A 374 -10.00 -22.47 -12.84
CA ASN A 374 -9.00 -21.70 -12.10
C ASN A 374 -8.97 -20.31 -12.74
N THR A 375 -9.39 -19.30 -11.98
CA THR A 375 -9.75 -17.97 -12.50
C THR A 375 -9.57 -16.91 -11.41
N PRO A 376 -9.34 -15.64 -11.75
CA PRO A 376 -9.48 -14.58 -10.76
C PRO A 376 -10.97 -14.39 -10.40
N LEU A 377 -11.24 -14.15 -9.11
CA LEU A 377 -12.49 -13.60 -8.60
C LEU A 377 -12.13 -12.33 -7.81
N GLY A 378 -12.43 -11.17 -8.38
CA GLY A 378 -11.80 -9.92 -7.94
C GLY A 378 -10.28 -10.00 -8.11
N ASN A 379 -9.55 -9.83 -7.01
CA ASN A 379 -8.10 -10.02 -6.94
C ASN A 379 -7.69 -11.32 -6.25
N LYS A 380 -8.58 -12.30 -6.05
CA LYS A 380 -8.23 -13.58 -5.43
C LYS A 380 -8.21 -14.69 -6.48
N GLU A 381 -7.31 -15.67 -6.33
CA GLU A 381 -7.39 -16.91 -7.11
C GLU A 381 -8.59 -17.72 -6.62
N ALA A 382 -9.49 -18.07 -7.54
CA ALA A 382 -10.67 -18.86 -7.25
C ALA A 382 -10.64 -20.17 -8.04
N PHE A 383 -11.01 -21.25 -7.37
CA PHE A 383 -11.27 -22.54 -7.99
C PHE A 383 -12.76 -22.85 -7.91
N ILE A 384 -13.42 -23.00 -9.05
CA ILE A 384 -14.86 -23.23 -9.13
C ILE A 384 -15.11 -24.62 -9.74
N PRO A 385 -15.55 -25.61 -8.95
CA PRO A 385 -15.78 -26.97 -9.44
C PRO A 385 -16.84 -27.01 -10.56
N LEU A 386 -16.56 -27.78 -11.62
CA LEU A 386 -17.48 -28.02 -12.73
C LEU A 386 -17.96 -29.48 -12.76
N ILE A 387 -17.05 -30.43 -12.57
CA ILE A 387 -17.36 -31.86 -12.48
C ILE A 387 -16.58 -32.46 -11.31
N GLU A 388 -17.31 -33.04 -10.37
CA GLU A 388 -16.77 -34.01 -9.41
C GLU A 388 -16.81 -35.41 -10.02
N ASN A 389 -15.78 -36.23 -9.77
CA ASN A 389 -15.66 -37.58 -10.35
C ASN A 389 -15.56 -37.60 -11.88
N ALA A 390 -14.79 -36.67 -12.45
CA ALA A 390 -14.66 -36.52 -13.90
C ALA A 390 -14.11 -37.78 -14.59
N ARG A 391 -14.78 -38.23 -15.66
CA ARG A 391 -14.33 -39.37 -16.49
C ARG A 391 -13.28 -38.94 -17.50
N ILE A 392 -12.06 -38.79 -17.01
CA ILE A 392 -10.90 -38.38 -17.82
C ILE A 392 -9.69 -39.26 -17.50
N ASP A 393 -9.04 -39.78 -18.52
CA ASP A 393 -7.85 -40.62 -18.41
C ASP A 393 -6.70 -40.02 -19.22
N ALA A 394 -5.48 -40.44 -18.89
CA ALA A 394 -4.29 -40.00 -19.63
C ALA A 394 -4.42 -40.37 -21.11
N GLY A 395 -4.17 -39.39 -21.98
CA GLY A 395 -4.32 -39.52 -23.43
C GLY A 395 -5.66 -39.04 -23.99
N ASP A 396 -6.67 -38.79 -23.15
CA ASP A 396 -7.95 -38.23 -23.61
C ASP A 396 -7.78 -36.83 -24.19
N ARG A 397 -8.67 -36.47 -25.12
CA ARG A 397 -8.71 -35.13 -25.73
C ARG A 397 -9.75 -34.27 -25.05
N VAL A 398 -9.35 -33.08 -24.64
CA VAL A 398 -10.21 -32.07 -24.03
C VAL A 398 -10.33 -30.90 -25.01
N HIS A 399 -11.54 -30.66 -25.51
CA HIS A 399 -11.86 -29.57 -26.42
C HIS A 399 -12.70 -28.53 -25.69
N LEU A 400 -12.33 -27.27 -25.84
CA LEU A 400 -13.03 -26.12 -25.26
C LEU A 400 -13.39 -25.15 -26.37
N ARG A 401 -14.63 -24.66 -26.36
CA ARG A 401 -15.12 -23.70 -27.35
C ARG A 401 -15.91 -22.57 -26.69
N ASN A 402 -15.61 -21.34 -27.08
CA ASN A 402 -16.49 -20.20 -26.87
C ASN A 402 -17.25 -19.91 -28.18
N PRO A 403 -18.56 -20.22 -28.28
CA PRO A 403 -19.34 -20.01 -29.49
C PRO A 403 -19.64 -18.53 -29.77
N ARG A 404 -19.47 -17.63 -28.79
CA ARG A 404 -19.76 -16.20 -28.95
C ARG A 404 -18.72 -15.51 -29.84
N ASN A 405 -17.44 -15.81 -29.63
CA ASN A 405 -16.33 -15.28 -30.42
C ASN A 405 -15.76 -16.31 -31.42
N GLY A 406 -16.10 -17.59 -31.29
CA GLY A 406 -15.66 -18.67 -32.18
C GLY A 406 -14.28 -19.25 -31.82
N GLU A 407 -13.72 -18.86 -30.68
CA GLU A 407 -12.43 -19.36 -30.21
C GLU A 407 -12.53 -20.82 -29.72
N GLU A 408 -11.54 -21.62 -30.08
CA GLU A 408 -11.46 -23.04 -29.77
C GLU A 408 -10.05 -23.45 -29.36
N ALA A 409 -9.96 -24.35 -28.40
CA ALA A 409 -8.72 -24.97 -27.98
C ALA A 409 -8.91 -26.49 -27.82
N GLU A 410 -7.84 -27.25 -28.05
CA GLU A 410 -7.78 -28.68 -27.74
C GLU A 410 -6.47 -28.99 -27.03
N VAL A 411 -6.53 -29.78 -25.96
CA VAL A 411 -5.37 -30.31 -25.25
C VAL A 411 -5.51 -31.81 -25.00
N THR A 412 -4.39 -32.48 -24.75
CA THR A 412 -4.38 -33.89 -24.35
C THR A 412 -4.18 -34.00 -22.85
N ALA A 413 -5.02 -34.78 -22.18
CA ALA A 413 -4.94 -35.04 -20.76
C ALA A 413 -3.67 -35.82 -20.43
N GLY A 414 -2.93 -35.34 -19.43
CA GLY A 414 -1.75 -35.99 -18.88
C GLY A 414 -2.08 -37.10 -17.90
N VAL A 415 -1.06 -37.55 -17.18
CA VAL A 415 -1.20 -38.50 -16.06
C VAL A 415 -2.23 -37.97 -15.06
N ASP A 416 -3.04 -38.88 -14.51
CA ASP A 416 -4.13 -38.59 -13.58
C ASP A 416 -5.23 -37.66 -14.12
N GLY A 417 -5.32 -37.50 -15.44
CA GLY A 417 -6.28 -36.60 -16.07
C GLY A 417 -5.89 -35.13 -15.96
N LYS A 418 -4.62 -34.81 -15.69
CA LYS A 418 -4.14 -33.42 -15.60
C LYS A 418 -4.26 -32.69 -16.92
N PHE A 419 -4.90 -31.53 -16.92
CA PHE A 419 -4.85 -30.61 -18.06
C PHE A 419 -5.06 -29.16 -17.62
N ARG A 420 -4.72 -28.23 -18.51
CA ARG A 420 -5.07 -26.81 -18.43
C ARG A 420 -5.42 -26.34 -19.84
N ILE A 421 -6.58 -25.73 -19.99
CA ILE A 421 -7.09 -25.22 -21.26
C ILE A 421 -7.81 -23.90 -21.03
N ALA A 422 -7.71 -22.98 -21.97
CA ALA A 422 -8.39 -21.69 -21.92
C ALA A 422 -8.70 -21.25 -23.36
N VAL A 423 -9.76 -20.46 -23.51
CA VAL A 423 -10.15 -19.72 -24.72
C VAL A 423 -10.51 -18.31 -24.29
N ASP A 424 -10.34 -17.32 -25.19
CA ASP A 424 -10.74 -15.94 -24.92
C ASP A 424 -12.23 -15.90 -24.56
N ALA A 425 -12.56 -15.23 -23.46
CA ALA A 425 -13.91 -15.21 -22.93
C ALA A 425 -14.14 -14.00 -22.02
N ASP A 426 -15.30 -13.36 -22.17
CA ASP A 426 -15.78 -12.37 -21.21
C ASP A 426 -16.57 -13.07 -20.09
N LYS A 427 -16.65 -12.44 -18.91
CA LYS A 427 -17.52 -12.89 -17.81
C LYS A 427 -18.95 -13.07 -18.34
N GLY A 428 -19.52 -14.25 -18.14
CA GLY A 428 -20.85 -14.66 -18.59
C GLY A 428 -20.91 -15.35 -19.95
N ASP A 429 -19.78 -15.50 -20.67
CA ASP A 429 -19.75 -16.28 -21.92
C ASP A 429 -19.99 -17.78 -21.66
N ALA A 430 -20.89 -18.39 -22.42
CA ALA A 430 -21.17 -19.82 -22.30
C ALA A 430 -20.06 -20.67 -22.95
N LEU A 431 -19.24 -21.34 -22.14
CA LEU A 431 -18.13 -22.17 -22.58
C LEU A 431 -18.53 -23.64 -22.70
N PHE A 432 -18.26 -24.24 -23.86
CA PHE A 432 -18.57 -25.64 -24.17
C PHE A 432 -17.32 -26.48 -24.02
N LEU A 433 -17.33 -27.43 -23.08
CA LEU A 433 -16.23 -28.37 -22.87
C LEU A 433 -16.67 -29.78 -23.29
N GLU A 434 -15.82 -30.47 -24.04
CA GLU A 434 -15.96 -31.88 -24.39
C GLU A 434 -14.71 -32.65 -24.00
N ILE A 435 -14.90 -33.81 -23.36
CA ILE A 435 -13.83 -34.77 -23.10
C ILE A 435 -14.10 -36.02 -23.93
N ARG A 436 -13.15 -36.39 -24.79
CA ARG A 436 -13.25 -37.52 -25.70
C ARG A 436 -12.11 -38.51 -25.48
N ASP A 437 -12.43 -39.79 -25.58
CA ASP A 437 -11.45 -40.87 -25.51
C ASP A 437 -10.37 -40.67 -26.56
N GLY A 438 -9.10 -40.71 -26.13
CA GLY A 438 -7.94 -40.41 -26.98
C GLY A 438 -7.74 -41.36 -28.16
N VAL A 439 -8.28 -42.59 -28.07
CA VAL A 439 -8.08 -43.66 -29.07
C VAL A 439 -9.29 -43.82 -29.96
N THR A 440 -10.47 -43.92 -29.37
CA THR A 440 -11.74 -44.20 -30.05
C THR A 440 -12.46 -42.93 -30.50
N GLY A 441 -12.16 -41.78 -29.89
CA GLY A 441 -12.85 -40.52 -30.12
C GLY A 441 -14.27 -40.46 -29.53
N ALA A 442 -14.68 -41.48 -28.76
CA ALA A 442 -15.97 -41.51 -28.10
C ALA A 442 -16.09 -40.38 -27.06
N LEU A 443 -17.24 -39.72 -27.01
CA LEU A 443 -17.51 -38.70 -25.99
C LEU A 443 -17.61 -39.35 -24.61
N LYS A 444 -16.82 -38.87 -23.65
CA LYS A 444 -16.82 -39.33 -22.26
C LYS A 444 -17.61 -38.38 -21.36
N GLU A 445 -17.36 -37.08 -21.49
CA GLU A 445 -18.04 -36.01 -20.75
C GLU A 445 -18.31 -34.82 -21.67
N SER A 446 -19.36 -34.05 -21.36
CA SER A 446 -19.60 -32.74 -21.97
C SER A 446 -20.37 -31.86 -21.00
N LEU A 447 -20.01 -30.58 -20.92
CA LEU A 447 -20.71 -29.58 -20.11
C LEU A 447 -20.72 -28.22 -20.80
N VAL A 448 -21.64 -27.38 -20.35
CA VAL A 448 -21.66 -25.95 -20.64
C VAL A 448 -21.56 -25.21 -19.31
N ALA A 449 -20.65 -24.27 -19.21
CA ALA A 449 -20.46 -23.44 -18.02
C ALA A 449 -20.22 -21.99 -18.43
N ASP A 450 -20.80 -21.07 -17.67
CA ASP A 450 -20.60 -19.64 -17.90
C ASP A 450 -19.22 -19.23 -17.36
N ALA A 451 -18.48 -18.45 -18.14
CA ALA A 451 -17.18 -17.92 -17.76
C ALA A 451 -17.34 -17.03 -16.50
N PRO A 452 -16.64 -17.34 -15.40
CA PRO A 452 -16.81 -16.62 -14.14
C PRO A 452 -16.13 -15.24 -14.14
N ALA A 453 -15.13 -15.05 -15.02
CA ALA A 453 -14.37 -13.82 -15.16
C ALA A 453 -13.96 -13.59 -16.62
N ASN A 454 -13.48 -12.38 -16.91
CA ASN A 454 -12.89 -12.05 -18.20
C ASN A 454 -11.52 -12.72 -18.34
N GLY A 455 -11.11 -13.00 -19.57
CA GLY A 455 -9.72 -13.26 -19.85
C GLY A 455 -9.37 -13.62 -21.29
N PHE A 456 -8.11 -13.36 -21.63
CA PHE A 456 -7.59 -13.34 -22.99
C PHE A 456 -7.02 -14.69 -23.46
N ALA A 457 -6.94 -15.69 -22.59
CA ALA A 457 -6.34 -17.01 -22.85
C ALA A 457 -4.95 -16.97 -23.53
N LEU A 458 -4.12 -15.97 -23.22
CA LEU A 458 -2.80 -15.83 -23.82
C LEU A 458 -1.81 -16.83 -23.22
N LYS A 459 -1.13 -17.58 -24.08
CA LYS A 459 -0.11 -18.52 -23.65
C LYS A 459 1.13 -17.78 -23.15
N ARG A 460 1.59 -18.10 -21.93
CA ARG A 460 2.89 -17.64 -21.41
C ARG A 460 4.01 -17.93 -22.42
N ASN A 461 5.00 -17.04 -22.49
CA ASN A 461 6.18 -17.19 -23.35
C ASN A 461 5.89 -17.32 -24.86
N SER A 462 4.68 -16.97 -25.32
CA SER A 462 4.33 -16.90 -26.74
C SER A 462 4.76 -15.55 -27.37
N PRO A 463 4.90 -15.48 -28.70
CA PRO A 463 5.11 -14.21 -29.39
C PRO A 463 4.03 -13.17 -29.08
N ASP A 464 2.76 -13.58 -29.01
CA ASP A 464 1.64 -12.67 -28.75
C ASP A 464 1.66 -12.13 -27.33
N PHE A 465 1.98 -12.97 -26.34
CA PHE A 465 2.19 -12.52 -24.96
C PHE A 465 3.31 -11.47 -24.87
N ARG A 466 4.48 -11.72 -25.48
CA ARG A 466 5.59 -10.74 -25.49
C ARG A 466 5.20 -9.44 -26.18
N LYS A 467 4.44 -9.52 -27.27
CA LYS A 467 3.92 -8.35 -27.98
C LYS A 467 2.94 -7.56 -27.13
N MET A 468 2.03 -8.24 -26.42
CA MET A 468 1.08 -7.62 -25.49
C MET A 468 1.84 -6.85 -24.41
N MET A 469 2.86 -7.44 -23.78
CA MET A 469 3.63 -6.76 -22.72
C MET A 469 4.30 -5.47 -23.21
N GLY A 470 4.87 -5.48 -24.42
CA GLY A 470 5.46 -4.28 -25.01
C GLY A 470 4.43 -3.18 -25.30
N ILE A 471 3.25 -3.55 -25.80
CA ILE A 471 2.14 -2.60 -26.02
C ILE A 471 1.59 -2.09 -24.69
N ALA A 472 1.49 -2.97 -23.70
CA ALA A 472 0.97 -2.62 -22.39
C ALA A 472 1.79 -1.52 -21.73
N GLN A 473 3.13 -1.58 -21.85
CA GLN A 473 3.97 -0.53 -21.26
C GLN A 473 3.69 0.82 -21.92
N MET A 474 3.52 0.86 -23.26
CA MET A 474 3.16 2.09 -23.97
C MET A 474 1.80 2.64 -23.55
N VAL A 475 0.81 1.76 -23.30
CA VAL A 475 -0.50 2.18 -22.81
C VAL A 475 -0.39 2.79 -21.42
N MET A 476 0.41 2.18 -20.53
CA MET A 476 0.56 2.59 -19.13
C MET A 476 1.43 3.85 -18.94
N GLU A 477 2.23 4.27 -19.93
CA GLU A 477 3.15 5.41 -19.79
C GLU A 477 2.55 6.67 -19.15
N PRO A 478 1.33 7.14 -19.47
CA PRO A 478 0.74 8.32 -18.85
C PRO A 478 0.48 8.18 -17.33
N ALA A 479 0.47 6.96 -16.80
CA ALA A 479 0.29 6.67 -15.38
C ALA A 479 1.60 6.25 -14.68
N ASP A 480 2.71 6.19 -15.41
CA ASP A 480 3.98 5.67 -14.90
C ASP A 480 4.81 6.78 -14.22
N PRO A 481 5.17 6.68 -12.92
CA PRO A 481 5.91 7.72 -12.21
C PRO A 481 7.25 8.07 -12.86
N GLY A 482 7.84 7.14 -13.60
CA GLY A 482 9.07 7.41 -14.33
C GLY A 482 8.90 8.58 -15.28
N ASN A 483 7.73 8.78 -15.88
CA ASN A 483 7.50 9.89 -16.82
C ASN A 483 7.34 11.25 -16.13
N TYR A 484 7.14 11.26 -14.82
CA TYR A 484 7.01 12.48 -14.01
C TYR A 484 8.31 12.80 -13.25
N ALA A 485 9.13 11.79 -12.94
CA ALA A 485 10.38 11.91 -12.19
C ALA A 485 11.33 13.06 -12.62
N PRO A 486 11.58 13.32 -13.92
CA PRO A 486 12.45 14.44 -14.32
C PRO A 486 11.88 15.83 -13.95
N TYR A 487 10.56 15.95 -13.81
CA TYR A 487 9.87 17.21 -13.56
C TYR A 487 9.76 17.56 -12.07
N LEU A 488 10.19 16.69 -11.16
CA LEU A 488 10.21 17.00 -9.73
C LEU A 488 11.18 18.14 -9.41
N PHE A 489 12.44 18.02 -9.87
CA PHE A 489 13.46 19.04 -9.58
C PHE A 489 14.53 19.21 -10.67
N GLN A 490 14.70 18.27 -11.62
CA GLN A 490 15.68 18.46 -12.70
C GLN A 490 15.19 19.48 -13.73
N HIS A 491 13.93 19.31 -14.16
CA HIS A 491 13.29 20.12 -15.18
C HIS A 491 11.84 20.44 -14.79
N PRO A 492 11.58 21.18 -13.69
CA PRO A 492 10.21 21.51 -13.29
C PRO A 492 9.41 22.18 -14.42
N PHE A 493 8.10 21.92 -14.45
CA PHE A 493 7.21 22.60 -15.40
C PHE A 493 7.25 24.12 -15.22
N PRO A 494 6.98 24.92 -16.27
CA PRO A 494 6.92 26.37 -16.14
C PRO A 494 5.96 26.81 -15.03
N GLY A 495 6.46 27.57 -14.06
CA GLY A 495 5.69 28.03 -12.90
C GLY A 495 5.74 27.11 -11.68
N HIS A 496 6.40 25.96 -11.76
CA HIS A 496 6.60 25.03 -10.65
C HIS A 496 8.00 25.22 -10.05
N ALA A 497 8.08 25.25 -8.72
CA ALA A 497 9.36 25.22 -8.02
C ALA A 497 9.90 23.77 -7.97
N PRO A 498 11.23 23.56 -7.83
CA PRO A 498 11.77 22.24 -7.54
C PRO A 498 11.16 21.67 -6.24
N VAL A 499 10.64 20.45 -6.34
CA VAL A 499 10.10 19.69 -5.21
C VAL A 499 11.17 18.73 -4.69
N PRO A 500 11.81 19.01 -3.54
CA PRO A 500 12.74 18.08 -2.94
C PRO A 500 12.03 16.76 -2.64
N THR A 501 12.72 15.66 -2.94
CA THR A 501 12.18 14.31 -2.78
C THR A 501 13.11 13.44 -1.94
N LEU A 502 12.55 12.73 -0.95
CA LEU A 502 13.22 11.65 -0.22
C LEU A 502 12.65 10.31 -0.69
N MET A 503 13.33 9.68 -1.64
CA MET A 503 12.91 8.37 -2.14
C MET A 503 13.47 7.27 -1.23
N THR A 504 12.60 6.32 -0.85
CA THR A 504 12.99 5.18 -0.02
C THR A 504 12.73 3.87 -0.78
N SER A 505 13.69 2.95 -0.75
CA SER A 505 13.61 1.62 -1.34
C SER A 505 13.97 0.54 -0.33
N THR A 506 13.05 -0.32 0.06
CA THR A 506 13.38 -1.36 1.04
C THR A 506 14.10 -2.52 0.37
N ILE A 507 15.17 -3.00 0.99
CA ILE A 507 15.93 -4.13 0.46
C ILE A 507 15.09 -5.41 0.53
N GLY A 508 15.20 -6.26 -0.50
CA GLY A 508 14.46 -7.51 -0.63
C GLY A 508 13.00 -7.37 -1.03
N ASP A 509 12.55 -6.15 -1.38
CA ASP A 509 11.19 -5.94 -1.88
C ASP A 509 10.98 -6.57 -3.27
N MET A 510 10.02 -7.48 -3.33
CA MET A 510 9.54 -8.11 -4.56
C MET A 510 8.08 -7.77 -4.87
N ALA A 511 7.36 -7.09 -3.97
CA ALA A 511 6.04 -6.55 -4.29
C ALA A 511 6.18 -5.37 -5.26
N VAL A 512 7.13 -4.47 -5.01
CA VAL A 512 7.67 -3.55 -6.00
C VAL A 512 9.15 -3.91 -6.18
N PRO A 513 9.53 -4.60 -7.27
CA PRO A 513 10.89 -5.09 -7.42
C PRO A 513 11.94 -3.98 -7.28
N VAL A 514 12.90 -4.14 -6.35
CA VAL A 514 13.95 -3.15 -6.04
C VAL A 514 14.65 -2.58 -7.28
N ASN A 515 14.83 -3.40 -8.33
CA ASN A 515 15.45 -2.96 -9.58
C ASN A 515 14.64 -1.88 -10.32
N SER A 516 13.31 -1.90 -10.21
CA SER A 516 12.40 -0.88 -10.76
C SER A 516 12.53 0.41 -9.96
N GLU A 517 12.64 0.32 -8.64
CA GLU A 517 12.80 1.47 -7.75
C GLU A 517 14.13 2.19 -7.98
N ILE A 518 15.22 1.44 -8.04
CA ILE A 518 16.54 1.94 -8.39
C ILE A 518 16.52 2.65 -9.76
N ALA A 519 15.82 2.08 -10.74
CA ALA A 519 15.71 2.67 -12.06
C ALA A 519 14.93 4.00 -12.03
N LEU A 520 13.97 4.14 -11.11
CA LEU A 520 13.23 5.38 -10.90
C LEU A 520 14.13 6.43 -10.24
N ALA A 521 14.94 6.06 -9.24
CA ALA A 521 15.95 6.93 -8.63
C ALA A 521 16.99 7.45 -9.66
N ARG A 522 17.39 6.60 -10.62
CA ARG A 522 18.22 7.02 -11.78
C ARG A 522 17.49 8.01 -12.68
N LYS A 523 16.20 7.80 -12.95
CA LYS A 523 15.38 8.69 -13.79
C LYS A 523 15.12 10.03 -13.11
N MET A 524 14.97 10.04 -11.78
CA MET A 524 14.95 11.23 -10.92
C MET A 524 16.30 11.94 -10.85
N GLY A 525 17.41 11.31 -11.23
CA GLY A 525 18.75 11.92 -11.20
C GLY A 525 19.44 11.86 -9.84
N MET A 526 18.82 11.21 -8.83
CA MET A 526 19.42 10.95 -7.52
C MET A 526 20.59 9.96 -7.62
N LEU A 527 20.48 8.99 -8.53
CA LEU A 527 21.56 8.07 -8.87
C LEU A 527 22.24 8.50 -10.17
N ASP A 528 23.23 9.38 -10.04
CA ASP A 528 24.03 9.84 -11.17
C ASP A 528 24.87 8.69 -11.75
N TYR A 529 24.63 8.40 -13.04
CA TYR A 529 25.32 7.40 -13.85
C TYR A 529 26.09 8.03 -15.03
N LYS A 530 26.20 9.36 -15.07
CA LYS A 530 26.82 10.11 -16.15
C LYS A 530 28.09 10.85 -15.71
N THR A 531 28.20 11.24 -14.45
CA THR A 531 29.33 12.05 -13.96
C THR A 531 30.30 11.21 -13.12
N PRO A 532 31.48 10.87 -13.67
CA PRO A 532 32.58 10.28 -12.91
C PRO A 532 33.00 11.16 -11.73
N ARG A 533 33.33 10.52 -10.62
CA ARG A 533 33.79 11.17 -9.40
C ARG A 533 35.23 10.77 -9.08
N PRO A 534 36.16 11.73 -8.96
CA PRO A 534 37.55 11.43 -8.60
C PRO A 534 37.67 10.62 -7.32
N GLU A 535 36.84 10.93 -6.32
CA GLU A 535 36.80 10.25 -5.01
C GLU A 535 36.49 8.75 -5.13
N TYR A 536 35.75 8.33 -6.16
CA TYR A 536 35.41 6.92 -6.44
C TYR A 536 36.29 6.30 -7.53
N GLY A 537 37.46 6.87 -7.80
CA GLY A 537 38.39 6.35 -8.81
C GLY A 537 37.88 6.52 -10.25
N GLY A 538 37.07 7.55 -10.50
CA GLY A 538 36.45 7.81 -11.80
C GLY A 538 35.18 6.99 -12.05
N LEU A 539 34.64 6.31 -11.04
CA LEU A 539 33.30 5.72 -11.09
C LEU A 539 32.22 6.79 -10.89
N THR A 540 31.04 6.55 -11.44
CA THR A 540 29.83 7.31 -11.10
C THR A 540 29.27 6.83 -9.76
N VAL A 541 28.37 7.58 -9.13
CA VAL A 541 27.67 7.12 -7.90
C VAL A 541 26.96 5.79 -8.15
N ASN A 542 26.27 5.68 -9.30
CA ASN A 542 25.64 4.45 -9.73
C ASN A 542 26.63 3.27 -9.83
N ASP A 543 27.75 3.47 -10.51
CA ASP A 543 28.72 2.38 -10.73
C ASP A 543 29.43 1.98 -9.44
N ALA A 544 29.65 2.94 -8.54
CA ALA A 544 30.16 2.67 -7.20
C ALA A 544 29.18 1.79 -6.41
N LEU A 545 27.88 2.09 -6.41
CA LEU A 545 26.86 1.26 -5.74
C LEU A 545 26.73 -0.14 -6.35
N ILE A 546 26.85 -0.27 -7.68
CA ILE A 546 26.89 -1.58 -8.36
C ILE A 546 28.12 -2.37 -7.93
N LYS A 547 29.30 -1.74 -7.93
CA LYS A 547 30.56 -2.38 -7.53
C LYS A 547 30.55 -2.81 -6.06
N ALA A 548 29.85 -2.05 -5.21
CA ALA A 548 29.63 -2.38 -3.81
C ALA A 548 28.43 -3.32 -3.59
N HIS A 549 27.87 -3.94 -4.64
CA HIS A 549 26.74 -4.88 -4.57
C HIS A 549 25.46 -4.36 -3.88
N VAL A 550 25.37 -3.06 -3.61
CA VAL A 550 24.21 -2.44 -2.92
C VAL A 550 22.94 -2.57 -3.75
N MET A 551 23.12 -2.42 -5.06
CA MET A 551 22.03 -2.41 -6.04
C MET A 551 21.48 -3.81 -6.34
N GLU A 552 22.13 -4.88 -5.85
CA GLU A 552 21.58 -6.23 -5.95
C GLU A 552 20.28 -6.31 -5.16
N GLY A 553 20.24 -5.74 -3.94
CA GLY A 553 19.02 -5.64 -3.14
C GLY A 553 18.37 -7.00 -2.80
N LEU A 554 19.11 -8.10 -2.88
CA LEU A 554 18.65 -9.47 -2.68
C LEU A 554 19.39 -10.13 -1.52
N GLU A 555 18.66 -10.53 -0.49
CA GLU A 555 19.18 -11.14 0.73
C GLU A 555 19.73 -12.56 0.51
N HIS A 556 19.07 -13.37 -0.32
CA HIS A 556 19.47 -14.75 -0.59
C HIS A 556 20.81 -14.86 -1.33
N ALA A 557 21.32 -13.77 -1.91
CA ALA A 557 22.66 -13.74 -2.49
C ALA A 557 23.76 -13.88 -1.43
N ARG A 558 23.44 -13.64 -0.13
CA ARG A 558 24.33 -13.77 1.03
C ARG A 558 25.70 -13.13 0.81
N ARG A 559 25.74 -11.99 0.12
CA ARG A 559 26.98 -11.26 -0.17
C ARG A 559 27.66 -10.74 1.10
N TYR A 560 26.87 -10.49 2.14
CA TYR A 560 27.32 -10.02 3.44
C TYR A 560 26.76 -10.94 4.54
N THR A 561 27.65 -11.62 5.26
CA THR A 561 27.28 -12.51 6.38
C THR A 561 28.13 -12.23 7.62
N VAL A 562 27.55 -12.38 8.81
CA VAL A 562 28.25 -12.44 10.10
C VAL A 562 28.23 -13.86 10.62
N LYS A 563 29.25 -14.23 11.38
CA LYS A 563 29.24 -15.50 12.11
C LYS A 563 28.40 -15.36 13.37
N ALA A 564 27.37 -16.18 13.48
CA ALA A 564 26.67 -16.40 14.73
C ALA A 564 27.59 -17.04 15.78
N ASP A 565 27.20 -16.93 17.05
CA ASP A 565 27.93 -17.53 18.18
C ASP A 565 28.04 -19.07 18.05
N ASP A 566 27.14 -19.70 17.28
CA ASP A 566 27.16 -21.14 16.95
C ASP A 566 27.98 -21.49 15.68
N GLY A 567 28.54 -20.49 15.01
CA GLY A 567 29.38 -20.64 13.82
C GLY A 567 28.62 -20.64 12.49
N GLU A 568 27.28 -20.53 12.49
CA GLU A 568 26.50 -20.37 11.25
C GLU A 568 26.74 -19.00 10.61
N ASP A 569 26.76 -18.95 9.27
CA ASP A 569 26.78 -17.70 8.52
C ASP A 569 25.36 -17.12 8.49
N LEU A 570 25.12 -16.10 9.30
CA LEU A 570 23.89 -15.33 9.28
C LEU A 570 24.02 -14.16 8.31
N PRO A 571 23.04 -13.90 7.44
CA PRO A 571 23.00 -12.66 6.67
C PRO A 571 23.00 -11.46 7.63
N VAL A 572 23.81 -10.44 7.34
CA VAL A 572 23.89 -9.24 8.19
C VAL A 572 22.75 -8.30 7.83
N PRO A 573 21.90 -7.85 8.77
CA PRO A 573 21.01 -6.71 8.55
C PRO A 573 21.86 -5.43 8.47
N LEU A 574 22.42 -5.15 7.29
CA LEU A 574 23.07 -3.89 6.97
C LEU A 574 22.05 -2.92 6.40
N LEU A 575 21.79 -1.82 7.11
CA LEU A 575 21.23 -0.65 6.45
C LEU A 575 22.22 -0.20 5.38
N PHE A 576 21.97 -0.52 4.10
CA PHE A 576 22.59 0.24 3.04
C PHE A 576 21.89 1.58 3.04
N ASN A 577 22.39 2.52 3.84
CA ASN A 577 22.05 3.90 3.60
C ASN A 577 23.05 4.39 2.57
N PRO A 578 22.78 4.29 1.24
CA PRO A 578 23.67 4.95 0.29
C PRO A 578 23.74 6.43 0.66
N ALA A 579 22.76 7.00 1.37
CA ALA A 579 22.81 8.31 1.97
C ALA A 579 23.52 8.28 3.35
N TYR A 580 24.86 8.35 3.42
CA TYR A 580 25.55 8.70 4.67
C TYR A 580 26.37 9.99 4.49
N PHE A 581 25.75 11.12 4.78
CA PHE A 581 26.08 12.52 5.00
C PHE A 581 26.86 12.89 6.30
N GLY A 582 27.07 12.00 7.28
CA GLY A 582 27.86 12.23 8.52
C GLY A 582 29.41 12.37 8.36
N ASP A 583 30.13 12.85 9.38
CA ASP A 583 31.56 13.25 9.34
C ASP A 583 32.61 12.10 9.35
N GLY A 584 32.20 10.84 9.19
CA GLY A 584 33.10 9.73 8.86
C GLY A 584 33.80 9.07 10.06
N ALA A 585 33.30 9.25 11.28
CA ALA A 585 33.87 8.62 12.47
C ALA A 585 33.60 7.11 12.59
N GLU A 586 32.54 6.59 11.96
CA GLU A 586 32.23 5.15 11.91
C GLU A 586 31.95 4.69 10.48
N VAL A 587 32.92 4.01 9.87
CA VAL A 587 32.88 3.67 8.45
C VAL A 587 32.71 2.17 8.27
N PHE A 588 31.75 1.74 7.44
CA PHE A 588 31.63 0.36 6.99
C PHE A 588 32.56 0.14 5.78
N ASP A 589 33.55 -0.73 5.96
CA ASP A 589 34.43 -1.18 4.89
C ASP A 589 34.00 -2.55 4.35
N PRO A 590 33.50 -2.64 3.09
CA PRO A 590 33.15 -3.91 2.49
C PRO A 590 34.36 -4.85 2.30
N GLU A 591 35.60 -4.36 2.41
CA GLU A 591 36.83 -5.17 2.36
C GLU A 591 37.32 -5.67 3.74
N GLU A 592 36.86 -5.10 4.86
CA GLU A 592 37.28 -5.51 6.23
C GLU A 592 36.42 -6.64 6.83
N VAL A 593 35.37 -7.08 6.14
CA VAL A 593 34.58 -8.25 6.54
C VAL A 593 35.30 -9.53 6.09
N GLU A 594 36.21 -10.04 6.93
CA GLU A 594 36.70 -11.42 6.84
C GLU A 594 35.74 -12.38 7.58
N PRO A 595 35.56 -13.62 7.07
CA PRO A 595 34.60 -14.58 7.60
C PRO A 595 35.04 -15.06 9.00
N GLY A 596 34.59 -14.39 10.07
CA GLY A 596 34.96 -14.87 11.41
C GLY A 596 34.94 -13.94 12.60
N LEU A 597 34.43 -12.70 12.56
CA LEU A 597 34.30 -11.92 13.80
C LEU A 597 32.88 -11.97 14.37
N GLY A 598 32.78 -12.63 15.52
CA GLY A 598 31.56 -12.75 16.32
C GLY A 598 31.17 -11.46 17.04
N ALA A 599 29.85 -11.30 17.18
CA ALA A 599 29.15 -10.55 18.20
C ALA A 599 29.65 -9.13 18.53
N ARG A 600 29.14 -8.15 17.75
CA ARG A 600 28.31 -7.01 18.20
C ARG A 600 28.23 -5.97 17.08
N VAL A 601 27.47 -6.25 16.02
CA VAL A 601 26.98 -5.14 15.16
C VAL A 601 25.69 -4.63 15.79
N SER A 602 25.83 -4.06 16.98
CA SER A 602 24.89 -3.05 17.45
C SER A 602 25.27 -1.75 16.75
N HIS A 603 24.84 -1.64 15.48
CA HIS A 603 24.82 -0.41 14.64
C HIS A 603 26.21 -0.09 14.03
N PRO A 604 26.32 0.48 12.81
CA PRO A 604 25.67 1.74 12.44
C PRO A 604 25.04 1.77 11.02
N ILE A 605 24.17 2.76 10.82
CA ILE A 605 23.92 3.41 9.53
C ILE A 605 25.29 3.75 8.95
N ALA A 606 25.82 2.95 8.04
CA ALA A 606 27.08 3.26 7.40
C ALA A 606 26.88 3.16 5.90
N PRO A 607 27.36 4.15 5.15
CA PRO A 607 27.24 4.08 3.71
C PRO A 607 28.13 2.95 3.21
N PRO A 608 27.80 2.37 2.05
CA PRO A 608 28.81 1.68 1.31
C PRO A 608 29.98 2.65 1.06
N THR A 609 31.18 2.27 1.49
CA THR A 609 32.40 3.06 1.28
C THR A 609 33.39 2.36 0.36
N PHE A 610 34.23 3.16 -0.27
CA PHE A 610 35.45 2.71 -0.93
C PHE A 610 36.66 3.37 -0.27
N GLU A 611 37.84 2.78 -0.44
CA GLU A 611 39.07 3.55 -0.28
C GLU A 611 39.05 4.72 -1.28
N CYS A 612 39.17 5.94 -0.77
CA CYS A 612 39.18 7.14 -1.58
C CYS A 612 40.33 7.08 -2.58
N ALA A 613 40.04 7.11 -3.88
CA ALA A 613 41.10 7.05 -4.89
C ALA A 613 41.98 8.31 -4.89
N ASP A 614 41.43 9.44 -4.44
CA ASP A 614 42.12 10.71 -4.29
C ASP A 614 42.78 10.91 -2.91
N ARG A 615 42.40 10.10 -1.91
CA ARG A 615 42.92 10.11 -0.53
C ARG A 615 43.19 8.68 -0.02
N PRO A 616 44.28 8.03 -0.45
CA PRO A 616 44.58 6.66 -0.05
C PRO A 616 44.64 6.48 1.47
N GLY A 617 44.04 5.41 1.99
CA GLY A 617 43.87 5.17 3.43
C GLY A 617 42.66 5.84 4.08
N GLU A 618 41.91 6.70 3.37
CA GLU A 618 40.65 7.28 3.84
C GLU A 618 39.45 6.56 3.20
N LYS A 619 38.32 6.52 3.90
CA LYS A 619 37.09 5.91 3.41
C LYS A 619 36.13 6.96 2.87
N CYS A 620 35.70 6.78 1.63
CA CYS A 620 34.81 7.69 0.92
C CYS A 620 33.38 7.14 0.93
N PRO A 621 32.45 7.81 1.62
CA PRO A 621 31.05 7.41 1.61
C PRO A 621 30.44 7.64 0.23
N ILE A 622 29.74 6.63 -0.29
CA ILE A 622 28.80 6.87 -1.40
C ILE A 622 27.59 7.58 -0.80
N ARG A 623 27.02 8.55 -1.52
CA ARG A 623 26.02 9.52 -1.07
C ARG A 623 25.09 9.91 -2.23
N PRO A 624 23.89 9.33 -2.42
CA PRO A 624 22.91 9.72 -3.43
C PRO A 624 22.03 10.83 -2.87
N VAL A 625 22.65 11.86 -2.28
CA VAL A 625 22.00 13.16 -2.14
C VAL A 625 22.56 14.09 -3.18
N ILE A 626 21.62 14.78 -3.80
CA ILE A 626 21.86 15.77 -4.82
C ILE A 626 21.28 17.09 -4.36
N CYS A 627 21.83 18.17 -4.91
CA CYS A 627 21.13 19.42 -4.80
C CYS A 627 19.94 19.43 -5.75
N ALA A 628 18.76 19.66 -5.19
CA ALA A 628 17.51 19.81 -5.92
C ALA A 628 17.24 21.28 -6.29
N GLU A 629 17.74 22.22 -5.48
CA GLU A 629 17.60 23.65 -5.73
C GLU A 629 18.89 24.41 -5.35
N PRO A 630 19.63 24.95 -6.34
CA PRO A 630 19.52 24.71 -7.79
C PRO A 630 20.01 23.30 -8.18
N PHE A 631 19.29 22.62 -9.07
CA PHE A 631 19.59 21.24 -9.44
C PHE A 631 21.04 21.05 -9.93
N GLY A 632 21.73 20.06 -9.38
CA GLY A 632 23.09 19.67 -9.76
C GLY A 632 24.19 20.59 -9.19
N ALA A 633 23.85 21.58 -8.38
CA ALA A 633 24.84 22.38 -7.66
C ALA A 633 25.56 21.57 -6.57
N PRO A 634 26.75 22.01 -6.15
CA PRO A 634 27.42 21.50 -4.95
C PRO A 634 26.52 21.57 -3.70
N LEU A 635 26.64 20.60 -2.80
CA LEU A 635 25.77 20.48 -1.61
C LEU A 635 25.94 21.63 -0.59
N ASP A 636 27.08 22.31 -0.58
CA ASP A 636 27.36 23.49 0.24
C ASP A 636 26.67 24.75 -0.26
N ALA A 637 26.39 24.83 -1.57
CA ALA A 637 25.60 25.89 -2.19
C ALA A 637 24.10 25.55 -2.28
N CYS A 638 23.69 24.45 -1.63
CA CYS A 638 22.38 23.86 -1.86
C CYS A 638 21.31 24.39 -0.92
N GLU A 639 20.22 24.90 -1.49
CA GLU A 639 19.06 25.36 -0.73
C GLU A 639 18.17 24.19 -0.34
N LYS A 640 17.86 23.29 -1.29
CA LYS A 640 17.04 22.10 -1.03
C LYS A 640 17.70 20.84 -1.58
N ARG A 641 17.64 19.77 -0.80
CA ARG A 641 18.28 18.48 -1.07
C ARG A 641 17.24 17.44 -1.45
N SER A 642 17.66 16.48 -2.26
CA SER A 642 16.88 15.27 -2.54
C SER A 642 17.77 14.06 -2.30
N GLY A 643 17.21 13.03 -1.68
CA GLY A 643 17.94 11.86 -1.21
C GLY A 643 17.29 10.56 -1.62
N PHE A 644 18.12 9.53 -1.73
CA PHE A 644 17.71 8.15 -1.93
C PHE A 644 18.22 7.28 -0.77
N ALA A 645 17.33 6.58 -0.10
CA ALA A 645 17.64 5.69 1.02
C ALA A 645 17.25 4.25 0.69
N MET A 646 18.06 3.27 1.12
CA MET A 646 17.79 1.84 0.93
C MET A 646 17.73 1.05 2.24
N PRO A 647 16.72 1.28 3.10
CA PRO A 647 16.68 0.62 4.39
C PRO A 647 16.59 -0.91 4.28
N TYR A 648 17.35 -1.62 5.11
CA TYR A 648 17.26 -3.06 5.27
C TYR A 648 16.61 -3.39 6.60
N LEU A 649 15.31 -3.68 6.54
CA LEU A 649 14.47 -3.77 7.72
C LEU A 649 14.50 -5.17 8.34
N LEU A 650 14.44 -6.20 7.48
CA LEU A 650 14.50 -7.61 7.85
C LEU A 650 15.50 -8.37 6.98
N PRO A 651 16.21 -9.37 7.52
CA PRO A 651 17.15 -10.19 6.75
C PRO A 651 16.53 -10.99 5.58
N THR A 652 15.21 -11.08 5.52
CA THR A 652 14.47 -11.78 4.45
C THR A 652 13.90 -10.83 3.40
N GLY A 653 14.18 -9.53 3.51
CA GLY A 653 13.47 -8.49 2.77
C GLY A 653 12.16 -8.07 3.44
N GLU A 654 11.72 -6.86 3.14
CA GLU A 654 10.45 -6.31 3.63
C GLU A 654 9.89 -5.29 2.63
N HIS A 655 8.56 -5.19 2.53
CA HIS A 655 7.87 -4.28 1.61
C HIS A 655 7.42 -3.02 2.37
N GLY A 656 8.20 -1.94 2.25
CA GLY A 656 7.97 -0.70 3.00
C GLY A 656 8.40 -0.80 4.47
N PHE A 657 8.30 0.31 5.22
CA PHE A 657 8.55 0.35 6.66
C PHE A 657 7.25 0.56 7.43
N PHE A 658 7.16 0.04 8.64
CA PHE A 658 5.89 -0.01 9.38
C PHE A 658 5.89 0.89 10.60
N THR A 659 5.02 0.59 11.56
CA THR A 659 4.92 1.35 12.80
C THR A 659 6.14 1.13 13.70
N PRO A 660 6.60 2.17 14.41
CA PRO A 660 7.67 2.07 15.39
C PRO A 660 7.57 0.87 16.34
N SER A 661 8.68 0.18 16.54
CA SER A 661 8.86 -0.87 17.55
C SER A 661 9.91 -0.43 18.58
N PRO A 662 9.50 0.29 19.64
CA PRO A 662 10.41 0.95 20.58
C PRO A 662 11.23 -0.01 21.45
N PHE A 663 10.96 -1.31 21.38
CA PHE A 663 11.70 -2.34 22.09
C PHE A 663 12.89 -2.86 21.28
N LYS A 664 12.99 -2.53 19.99
CA LYS A 664 14.15 -2.86 19.18
C LYS A 664 15.37 -2.03 19.65
N PRO A 665 16.57 -2.62 19.75
CA PRO A 665 17.80 -1.86 20.06
C PRO A 665 18.08 -0.74 19.06
N PHE A 666 17.77 -0.99 17.78
CA PHE A 666 17.65 0.02 16.72
C PHE A 666 16.28 -0.14 16.08
N ASP A 667 15.46 0.89 16.14
CA ASP A 667 14.18 0.89 15.46
C ASP A 667 14.29 1.62 14.12
N ILE A 668 14.56 0.86 13.06
CA ILE A 668 14.70 1.40 11.71
C ILE A 668 13.39 2.00 11.19
N ASP A 669 12.25 1.47 11.62
CA ASP A 669 10.94 2.04 11.30
C ASP A 669 10.83 3.47 11.85
N SER A 670 11.20 3.65 13.12
CA SER A 670 11.32 4.98 13.75
C SER A 670 12.34 5.88 13.06
N TYR A 671 13.50 5.34 12.68
CA TYR A 671 14.55 6.09 11.98
C TYR A 671 14.02 6.69 10.67
N MET A 672 13.39 5.87 9.81
CA MET A 672 12.87 6.32 8.53
C MET A 672 11.74 7.34 8.68
N ILE A 673 10.83 7.13 9.65
CA ILE A 673 9.75 8.07 9.93
C ILE A 673 10.29 9.40 10.46
N ASN A 674 11.29 9.38 11.35
CA ASN A 674 11.88 10.59 11.90
C ASN A 674 12.73 11.36 10.86
N LEU A 675 13.44 10.65 9.99
CA LEU A 675 14.13 11.22 8.83
C LEU A 675 13.13 11.94 7.91
N MET A 676 12.03 11.26 7.55
CA MET A 676 10.97 11.84 6.72
C MET A 676 10.30 13.04 7.39
N GLY A 677 9.98 12.95 8.69
CA GLY A 677 9.39 14.04 9.45
C GLY A 677 10.28 15.28 9.45
N ARG A 678 11.59 15.12 9.68
CA ARG A 678 12.58 16.21 9.61
C ARG A 678 12.69 16.78 8.20
N PHE A 679 12.74 15.91 7.19
CA PHE A 679 12.79 16.30 5.79
C PHE A 679 11.58 17.18 5.41
N PHE A 680 10.38 16.82 5.88
CA PHE A 680 9.17 17.61 5.68
C PHE A 680 9.22 18.95 6.38
N ILE A 681 9.37 19.02 7.72
CA ILE A 681 9.33 20.32 8.41
C ILE A 681 10.45 21.29 7.98
N SER A 682 11.52 20.78 7.39
CA SER A 682 12.60 21.59 6.84
C SER A 682 12.35 22.05 5.41
N ASN A 683 11.27 21.60 4.75
CA ASN A 683 10.97 21.79 3.33
C ASN A 683 12.10 21.26 2.42
N GLY A 684 12.61 20.08 2.76
CA GLY A 684 13.70 19.39 2.06
C GLY A 684 15.09 20.02 2.23
N ARG A 685 15.26 20.93 3.19
CA ARG A 685 16.56 21.53 3.49
C ARG A 685 17.46 20.60 4.30
N ASP A 686 16.86 19.69 5.06
CA ASP A 686 17.57 18.87 6.03
C ASP A 686 17.32 17.37 5.83
N LEU A 687 18.42 16.61 5.87
CA LEU A 687 18.48 15.15 5.74
C LEU A 687 19.51 14.67 6.77
N PRO A 688 19.17 14.67 8.07
CA PRO A 688 20.06 14.18 9.12
C PRO A 688 20.24 12.68 9.04
N GLU A 689 21.25 12.17 9.74
CA GLU A 689 21.57 10.75 9.69
C GLU A 689 21.99 10.15 11.00
N ASP A 690 21.88 10.94 12.05
CA ASP A 690 22.34 10.57 13.36
C ASP A 690 21.55 9.33 13.84
N PRO A 691 22.23 8.32 14.42
CA PRO A 691 21.58 7.16 15.02
C PRO A 691 20.43 7.50 15.99
N CYS A 692 20.46 8.69 16.61
CA CYS A 692 19.37 9.17 17.45
C CYS A 692 18.01 9.31 16.74
N LEU A 693 17.96 9.22 15.40
CA LEU A 693 16.70 9.18 14.67
C LEU A 693 15.92 7.89 14.98
N ALA A 694 16.59 6.80 15.35
CA ALA A 694 15.93 5.52 15.64
C ALA A 694 15.13 5.51 16.95
N ASP A 695 15.46 6.40 17.90
CA ASP A 695 14.71 6.55 19.15
C ASP A 695 14.10 7.95 19.32
N GLY A 696 14.34 8.84 18.35
CA GLY A 696 13.87 10.22 18.35
C GLY A 696 14.56 11.11 19.37
N SER A 697 15.74 10.74 19.87
CA SER A 697 16.50 11.49 20.88
C SER A 697 17.33 12.63 20.30
N CYS A 698 17.32 12.82 18.97
CA CYS A 698 18.08 13.88 18.32
C CYS A 698 17.71 15.26 18.84
N ALA A 699 18.73 16.03 19.24
CA ALA A 699 18.56 17.44 19.54
C ALA A 699 18.01 18.16 18.30
N CYS A 700 17.01 19.03 18.46
CA CYS A 700 16.37 19.78 17.36
C CYS A 700 15.56 18.96 16.35
N LEU A 701 15.30 17.66 16.57
CA LEU A 701 14.57 16.82 15.61
C LEU A 701 13.25 17.44 15.15
N TYR A 702 12.47 17.90 16.11
CA TYR A 702 11.12 18.42 15.92
C TYR A 702 11.07 19.95 15.73
N ARG A 703 12.21 20.64 15.63
CA ARG A 703 12.29 22.10 15.68
C ARG A 703 12.73 22.72 14.36
N THR A 704 11.91 23.61 13.80
CA THR A 704 12.19 24.30 12.53
C THR A 704 13.14 25.49 12.67
N ASP A 705 13.32 26.02 13.88
CA ASP A 705 14.19 27.17 14.17
C ASP A 705 15.67 26.79 14.35
N CYS A 706 15.94 25.48 14.43
CA CYS A 706 17.31 24.97 14.38
C CYS A 706 17.79 24.95 12.93
N GLY A 707 19.05 25.34 12.73
CA GLY A 707 19.73 25.16 11.44
C GLY A 707 19.76 23.70 10.99
N PRO A 708 20.24 23.41 9.77
CA PRO A 708 20.45 22.04 9.31
C PRO A 708 21.23 21.26 10.36
N PHE A 709 20.88 19.99 10.61
CA PHE A 709 21.67 19.13 11.47
C PHE A 709 23.13 19.18 11.01
N ALA A 710 24.01 19.66 11.89
CA ALA A 710 25.43 19.60 11.61
C ALA A 710 25.83 18.12 11.66
N PRO A 711 26.46 17.58 10.59
CA PRO A 711 26.87 16.18 10.52
C PRO A 711 27.87 15.81 11.59
#